data_AF-A0A5F2BSP5-F1
#
_entry.id   AF-A0A5F2BSP5-F1
#
_cell.length_a   1.000
_cell.length_b   1.000
_cell.length_c   1.000
_cell.angle_alpha   90.00
_cell.angle_beta   90.00
_cell.angle_gamma   90.00
#
_symmetry.space_group_name_H-M   'P 1'
#
loop_
_entity.id
_entity.type
_entity.pdbx_description
1 polymer ?
#
loop_
_entity_poly.entity_id
_entity_poly.type
_entity_poly.pdbx_seq_one_letter_code
_entity_poly.pdbx_strand_id
1 'polypeptide(L)'
;MESTEQDISFEELAASKPVEIQSLTPDYLFLNEGAVGLSATARCILDELRDWHKKTEKHGSKSIHPSYLLTLDKLGELLNKYRNLSEQAKSPPSIDLALRQLVDYEKKGKNKSAYIYPFLVRNGAKVLARIAIASPQKEAKTDVTPYRVACFEFSEEMIDLILQNRSKKPKLPDEDSPGSFLLHKNKAGKNWLFPKLASLEAEFSTLLKRGFQPYSYIPMMDFLRDFLTYAIQKNYVMKLMPDYHIILDDLQLNPDGSYVNQPEVIAHYRCQADALEKFAIPYLKELCTRAGYSLFATRIAEFEQTHIQMVEPGRKQNSEKVKALIALINDYPFDRETDELGKKVSETCRLSIQILSRLMEEKERLVQRKEENVFKSLKSRILHKIAENTLQDQTLYKFSPEQKLKSSGLLDESRYPALIEELKKDISDQYGMKVIEKPDQTSEIYAVDPGYMAAVLHKLSGMATSNPAYQKDLDIAREINASLSNPKHPGLNAKLKAENIVKLQQGIQALEQLEAEKQRSQEFAKKFNLPMGMLGFVASMILFLIASVHFRTTGILFVGIPVSLFLGLMLAFYFRDKEKSDILSNGGSSSASLGSGFKGEYGAMSSSSENYYSGDDSEDEHFQSKVESPKEKKVSLIAKGAERFVFPNRFTKITDKIHDSRSLRKKIFENLDNIRNSVAHLKGEKDDDKVASTIEYALLQNSAMILIPDDLVPQGMPGSIILSHNDLKAPLIRDQISEFLRNEAQKKKYDKKLVKYYTFLINTIEVEYYKYLPSRKKK
;
A
#
# COMPACT_ATOMS: atom_id res chain seq x y z
N MET A 1 7.05 38.54 24.62
CA MET A 1 5.73 38.58 23.96
C MET A 1 4.91 37.47 24.59
N GLU A 2 3.74 37.79 25.10
CA GLU A 2 2.97 36.87 25.95
C GLU A 2 2.11 35.92 25.10
N SER A 3 2.20 34.63 25.37
CA SER A 3 1.32 33.61 24.80
C SER A 3 0.08 33.45 25.69
N THR A 4 -1.01 34.14 25.35
CA THR A 4 -2.30 34.02 26.05
C THR A 4 -2.97 32.67 25.73
N GLU A 5 -2.50 31.61 26.38
CA GLU A 5 -3.10 30.29 26.33
C GLU A 5 -4.47 30.29 27.02
N GLN A 6 -5.53 30.21 26.21
CA GLN A 6 -6.89 29.99 26.70
C GLN A 6 -7.08 28.51 27.04
N ASP A 7 -7.45 28.22 28.29
CA ASP A 7 -7.80 26.86 28.71
C ASP A 7 -9.07 26.42 27.96
N ILE A 8 -8.99 25.30 27.24
CA ILE A 8 -10.15 24.64 26.66
C ILE A 8 -10.80 23.80 27.77
N SER A 9 -12.02 24.13 28.20
CA SER A 9 -12.76 23.20 29.06
C SER A 9 -13.22 22.00 28.23
N PHE A 10 -12.61 20.85 28.49
CA PHE A 10 -12.95 19.59 27.80
C PHE A 10 -14.27 18.97 28.31
N GLU A 11 -14.90 19.51 29.35
CA GLU A 11 -16.13 18.95 29.91
C GLU A 11 -17.34 19.12 28.98
N GLU A 12 -17.40 20.21 28.20
CA GLU A 12 -18.49 20.45 27.24
C GLU A 12 -18.43 19.54 25.99
N LEU A 13 -17.35 18.78 25.79
CA LEU A 13 -17.30 17.71 24.78
C LEU A 13 -18.06 16.45 25.22
N ALA A 14 -18.15 16.19 26.53
CA ALA A 14 -18.64 14.92 27.06
C ALA A 14 -20.17 14.76 27.04
N ALA A 15 -20.92 15.86 26.91
CA ALA A 15 -22.36 15.89 27.16
C ALA A 15 -23.27 15.62 25.95
N SER A 16 -22.78 15.76 24.71
CA SER A 16 -23.61 15.60 23.51
C SER A 16 -23.64 14.17 22.99
N LYS A 17 -24.84 13.57 22.89
CA LYS A 17 -25.08 12.36 22.08
C LYS A 17 -24.70 12.63 20.60
N PRO A 18 -24.31 11.60 19.82
CA PRO A 18 -24.21 11.75 18.37
C PRO A 18 -25.58 12.12 17.80
N VAL A 19 -25.58 13.07 16.88
CA VAL A 19 -26.74 13.55 16.12
C VAL A 19 -26.33 13.45 14.65
N GLU A 20 -27.21 12.94 13.80
CA GLU A 20 -26.91 12.83 12.37
C GLU A 20 -26.88 14.23 11.75
N ILE A 21 -26.06 14.45 10.72
CA ILE A 21 -25.90 15.77 10.08
C ILE A 21 -27.27 16.29 9.53
N GLN A 22 -28.18 15.38 9.18
CA GLN A 22 -29.55 15.70 8.73
C GLN A 22 -30.56 15.96 9.88
N SER A 23 -30.21 15.68 11.14
CA SER A 23 -31.06 15.90 12.33
C SER A 23 -30.50 16.95 13.30
N LEU A 24 -29.56 17.79 12.84
CA LEU A 24 -29.09 18.96 13.57
C LEU A 24 -30.26 19.89 13.91
N THR A 25 -30.38 20.27 15.19
CA THR A 25 -31.30 21.33 15.63
C THR A 25 -30.87 22.66 14.97
N PRO A 26 -31.78 23.42 14.34
CA PRO A 26 -31.40 24.58 13.55
C PRO A 26 -30.74 25.64 14.43
N ASP A 27 -29.58 26.10 13.97
CA ASP A 27 -28.74 27.07 14.65
C ASP A 27 -28.86 28.43 13.97
N TYR A 28 -29.05 29.49 14.75
CA TYR A 28 -29.52 30.78 14.23
C TYR A 28 -28.50 31.92 14.45
N LEU A 29 -28.32 32.71 13.39
CA LEU A 29 -27.74 34.05 13.46
C LEU A 29 -28.84 35.09 13.64
N PHE A 30 -28.57 36.11 14.45
CA PHE A 30 -29.53 37.18 14.75
C PHE A 30 -29.14 38.47 14.03
N LEU A 31 -30.09 39.07 13.29
CA LEU A 31 -29.87 40.30 12.54
C LEU A 31 -29.73 41.48 13.53
N ASN A 32 -28.48 41.81 13.85
CA ASN A 32 -28.18 42.63 15.01
C ASN A 32 -28.20 44.14 14.70
N GLU A 33 -29.39 44.69 14.50
CA GLU A 33 -29.62 46.08 14.06
C GLU A 33 -29.21 47.16 15.06
N GLY A 34 -28.92 46.79 16.32
CA GLY A 34 -28.71 47.75 17.41
C GLY A 34 -27.74 47.32 18.52
N ALA A 35 -26.77 46.44 18.25
CA ALA A 35 -25.84 46.00 19.30
C ALA A 35 -24.95 47.12 19.87
N VAL A 36 -25.34 47.56 21.07
CA VAL A 36 -24.48 48.30 21.99
C VAL A 36 -23.25 47.44 22.32
N GLY A 37 -22.05 47.96 22.02
CA GLY A 37 -20.78 47.30 22.31
C GLY A 37 -20.02 46.70 21.12
N LEU A 38 -20.60 46.59 19.92
CA LEU A 38 -19.83 46.21 18.73
C LEU A 38 -18.81 47.30 18.35
N SER A 39 -17.55 46.90 18.20
CA SER A 39 -16.46 47.74 17.71
C SER A 39 -16.67 48.22 16.26
N ALA A 40 -15.98 49.30 15.87
CA ALA A 40 -16.01 49.78 14.48
C ALA A 40 -15.53 48.70 13.49
N THR A 41 -14.47 47.97 13.84
CA THR A 41 -13.97 46.83 13.05
C THR A 41 -15.02 45.72 12.89
N ALA A 42 -15.75 45.36 13.95
CA ALA A 42 -16.83 44.37 13.87
C ALA A 42 -17.98 44.80 12.94
N ARG A 43 -18.33 46.10 12.91
CA ARG A 43 -19.33 46.65 12.00
C ARG A 43 -18.87 46.57 10.54
N CYS A 44 -17.64 47.00 10.24
CA CYS A 44 -17.09 46.90 8.88
C CYS A 44 -16.96 45.45 8.38
N ILE A 45 -16.67 44.49 9.26
CA ILE A 45 -16.69 43.06 8.92
C ILE A 45 -18.11 42.59 8.56
N LEU A 46 -19.14 42.99 9.33
CA LEU A 46 -20.53 42.66 9.01
C LEU A 46 -21.01 43.26 7.68
N ASP A 47 -20.58 44.48 7.34
CA ASP A 47 -20.99 45.13 6.11
C ASP A 47 -20.29 44.52 4.87
N GLU A 48 -18.99 44.18 4.95
CA GLU A 48 -18.34 43.38 3.90
C GLU A 48 -18.94 41.97 3.78
N LEU A 49 -19.32 41.31 4.88
CA LEU A 49 -20.03 40.02 4.83
C LEU A 49 -21.36 40.14 4.07
N ARG A 50 -22.19 41.13 4.42
CA ARG A 50 -23.47 41.41 3.76
C ARG A 50 -23.29 41.69 2.27
N ASP A 51 -22.30 42.51 1.90
CA ASP A 51 -22.02 42.82 0.51
C ASP A 51 -21.33 41.68 -0.24
N TRP A 52 -20.65 40.77 0.46
CA TRP A 52 -20.14 39.52 -0.12
C TRP A 52 -21.27 38.55 -0.44
N HIS A 53 -22.20 38.32 0.49
CA HIS A 53 -23.40 37.49 0.26
C HIS A 53 -24.24 38.01 -0.92
N LYS A 54 -24.49 39.33 -1.01
CA LYS A 54 -25.17 39.97 -2.16
C LYS A 54 -24.45 39.78 -3.51
N LYS A 55 -23.14 39.51 -3.52
CA LYS A 55 -22.39 39.17 -4.74
C LYS A 55 -22.60 37.69 -5.07
N THR A 56 -22.51 36.81 -4.07
CA THR A 56 -22.72 35.37 -4.21
C THR A 56 -24.14 35.01 -4.68
N GLU A 57 -25.20 35.66 -4.14
CA GLU A 57 -26.59 35.51 -4.61
C GLU A 57 -26.72 35.68 -6.14
N LYS A 58 -25.95 36.60 -6.74
CA LYS A 58 -26.03 36.95 -8.17
C LYS A 58 -25.37 35.92 -9.09
N HIS A 59 -24.62 34.95 -8.57
CA HIS A 59 -24.03 33.87 -9.37
C HIS A 59 -25.01 32.74 -9.68
N GLY A 60 -26.20 32.72 -9.07
CA GLY A 60 -27.33 31.89 -9.51
C GLY A 60 -27.20 30.38 -9.28
N SER A 61 -26.25 29.92 -8.46
CA SER A 61 -26.21 28.52 -8.01
C SER A 61 -27.36 28.25 -7.03
N LYS A 62 -28.05 27.12 -7.20
CA LYS A 62 -29.10 26.68 -6.25
C LYS A 62 -28.54 26.15 -4.92
N SER A 63 -27.26 25.79 -4.89
CA SER A 63 -26.53 25.36 -3.71
C SER A 63 -25.54 26.43 -3.25
N ILE A 64 -25.30 26.48 -1.94
CA ILE A 64 -24.17 27.20 -1.34
C ILE A 64 -22.90 26.41 -1.68
N HIS A 65 -21.85 27.09 -2.16
CA HIS A 65 -20.55 26.46 -2.43
C HIS A 65 -19.45 27.20 -1.67
N PRO A 66 -18.63 26.52 -0.82
CA PRO A 66 -17.75 27.20 0.13
C PRO A 66 -16.71 28.16 -0.48
N SER A 67 -16.26 27.93 -1.71
CA SER A 67 -15.32 28.84 -2.38
C SER A 67 -15.87 30.24 -2.65
N TYR A 68 -17.20 30.41 -2.66
CA TYR A 68 -17.87 31.71 -2.83
C TYR A 68 -18.11 32.44 -1.50
N LEU A 69 -17.68 31.88 -0.37
CA LEU A 69 -17.83 32.51 0.94
C LEU A 69 -16.70 33.50 1.23
N LEU A 70 -16.98 34.46 2.11
CA LEU A 70 -15.91 35.25 2.71
C LEU A 70 -15.14 34.38 3.71
N THR A 71 -13.82 34.44 3.64
CA THR A 71 -12.90 33.64 4.44
C THR A 71 -11.98 34.53 5.24
N LEU A 72 -11.58 34.06 6.42
CA LEU A 72 -10.82 34.79 7.42
C LEU A 72 -9.48 35.36 6.90
N ASP A 73 -8.83 34.64 5.98
CA ASP A 73 -7.60 35.06 5.28
C ASP A 73 -7.77 36.38 4.49
N LYS A 74 -8.98 36.72 4.04
CA LYS A 74 -9.27 37.92 3.25
C LYS A 74 -9.59 39.17 4.08
N LEU A 75 -9.86 39.05 5.40
CA LEU A 75 -10.40 40.18 6.17
C LEU A 75 -9.45 41.38 6.23
N GLY A 76 -8.14 41.16 6.34
CA GLY A 76 -7.15 42.25 6.33
C GLY A 76 -7.18 43.05 5.01
N GLU A 77 -7.22 42.38 3.87
CA GLU A 77 -7.29 43.02 2.55
C GLU A 77 -8.59 43.81 2.33
N LEU A 78 -9.71 43.35 2.89
CA LEU A 78 -10.99 44.06 2.83
C LEU A 78 -10.99 45.29 3.74
N LEU A 79 -10.57 45.15 5.01
CA LEU A 79 -10.56 46.24 5.98
C LEU A 79 -9.56 47.36 5.60
N ASN A 80 -8.49 47.04 4.87
CA ASN A 80 -7.58 48.04 4.30
C ASN A 80 -8.26 49.00 3.31
N LYS A 81 -9.41 48.65 2.72
CA LYS A 81 -10.19 49.53 1.84
C LYS A 81 -10.92 50.64 2.60
N TYR A 82 -11.20 50.43 3.89
CA TYR A 82 -11.91 51.39 4.72
C TYR A 82 -10.97 52.53 5.15
N ARG A 83 -11.00 53.63 4.41
CA ARG A 83 -10.30 54.89 4.76
C ARG A 83 -10.76 55.47 6.10
N ASN A 84 -11.98 55.14 6.53
CA ASN A 84 -12.58 55.62 7.79
C ASN A 84 -12.19 54.76 9.00
N LEU A 85 -11.47 53.65 8.80
CA LEU A 85 -10.98 52.78 9.87
C LEU A 85 -9.50 53.11 10.12
N SER A 86 -9.12 53.31 11.39
CA SER A 86 -7.72 53.61 11.75
C SER A 86 -6.81 52.39 11.57
N GLU A 87 -5.50 52.62 11.37
CA GLU A 87 -4.53 51.53 11.24
C GLU A 87 -4.49 50.61 12.47
N GLN A 88 -4.70 51.17 13.67
CA GLN A 88 -4.86 50.37 14.89
C GLN A 88 -6.09 49.46 14.79
N ALA A 89 -7.23 49.97 14.31
CA ALA A 89 -8.47 49.19 14.17
C ALA A 89 -8.43 48.16 13.01
N LYS A 90 -7.46 48.25 12.10
CA LYS A 90 -7.12 47.24 11.08
C LYS A 90 -6.16 46.16 11.60
N SER A 91 -5.54 46.35 12.76
CA SER A 91 -4.53 45.43 13.30
C SER A 91 -5.10 44.04 13.65
N PRO A 92 -4.29 42.96 13.61
CA PRO A 92 -4.76 41.63 13.97
C PRO A 92 -5.42 41.52 15.35
N PRO A 93 -4.95 42.18 16.43
CA PRO A 93 -5.65 42.18 17.72
C PRO A 93 -7.03 42.84 17.68
N SER A 94 -7.23 43.90 16.88
CA SER A 94 -8.55 44.53 16.72
C SER A 94 -9.52 43.68 15.89
N ILE A 95 -9.00 42.95 14.89
CA ILE A 95 -9.80 41.97 14.14
C ILE A 95 -10.15 40.76 15.03
N ASP A 96 -9.23 40.30 15.88
CA ASP A 96 -9.48 39.20 16.83
C ASP A 96 -10.58 39.55 17.85
N LEU A 97 -10.50 40.74 18.45
CA LEU A 97 -11.56 41.26 19.32
C LEU A 97 -12.90 41.37 18.57
N ALA A 98 -12.88 41.85 17.33
CA ALA A 98 -14.09 41.95 16.51
C ALA A 98 -14.69 40.57 16.20
N LEU A 99 -13.89 39.55 15.89
CA LEU A 99 -14.36 38.19 15.65
C LEU A 99 -14.99 37.58 16.92
N ARG A 100 -14.34 37.73 18.08
CA ARG A 100 -14.86 37.30 19.39
C ARG A 100 -16.20 37.97 19.72
N GLN A 101 -16.34 39.26 19.42
CA GLN A 101 -17.61 40.00 19.56
C GLN A 101 -18.69 39.46 18.62
N LEU A 102 -18.37 39.24 17.34
CA LEU A 102 -19.34 38.79 16.33
C LEU A 102 -19.87 37.38 16.59
N VAL A 103 -19.06 36.48 17.14
CA VAL A 103 -19.50 35.12 17.53
C VAL A 103 -20.07 35.03 18.95
N ASP A 104 -20.21 36.16 19.67
CA ASP A 104 -20.66 36.24 21.09
C ASP A 104 -19.89 35.26 22.01
N TYR A 105 -18.55 35.20 21.85
CA TYR A 105 -17.68 34.18 22.44
C TYR A 105 -17.83 34.07 23.97
N GLU A 106 -17.76 35.21 24.66
CA GLU A 106 -17.86 35.31 26.13
C GLU A 106 -19.21 34.82 26.69
N LYS A 107 -20.25 34.76 25.87
CA LYS A 107 -21.60 34.28 26.25
C LYS A 107 -21.95 32.93 25.61
N LYS A 108 -20.96 32.23 25.06
CA LYS A 108 -21.08 30.95 24.33
C LYS A 108 -22.04 31.01 23.14
N GLY A 109 -21.96 32.08 22.34
CA GLY A 109 -22.65 32.17 21.04
C GLY A 109 -24.15 32.45 21.09
N LYS A 110 -24.72 32.80 22.25
CA LYS A 110 -26.18 32.95 22.44
C LYS A 110 -26.82 34.02 21.55
N ASN A 111 -26.09 35.10 21.22
CA ASN A 111 -26.57 36.23 20.42
C ASN A 111 -25.63 36.52 19.24
N LYS A 112 -24.99 35.47 18.71
CA LYS A 112 -24.00 35.58 17.63
C LYS A 112 -24.58 36.28 16.40
N SER A 113 -23.77 37.19 15.87
CA SER A 113 -24.03 38.06 14.71
C SER A 113 -23.22 37.63 13.47
N ALA A 114 -22.23 36.75 13.66
CA ALA A 114 -21.61 35.96 12.60
C ALA A 114 -21.45 34.50 13.04
N TYR A 115 -21.55 33.56 12.09
CA TYR A 115 -21.15 32.17 12.28
C TYR A 115 -19.82 31.95 11.56
N ILE A 116 -18.97 31.11 12.13
CA ILE A 116 -17.68 30.77 11.56
C ILE A 116 -17.57 29.26 11.51
N TYR A 117 -17.13 28.73 10.37
CA TYR A 117 -17.02 27.30 10.15
C TYR A 117 -15.88 26.99 9.19
N PRO A 118 -15.01 26.00 9.47
CA PRO A 118 -13.92 25.66 8.58
C PRO A 118 -14.42 24.84 7.39
N PHE A 119 -13.74 25.00 6.25
CA PHE A 119 -13.71 23.98 5.20
C PHE A 119 -12.27 23.66 4.83
N LEU A 120 -12.01 22.41 4.45
CA LEU A 120 -10.67 21.96 4.10
C LEU A 120 -10.39 22.18 2.61
N VAL A 121 -9.20 22.69 2.29
CA VAL A 121 -8.72 22.87 0.91
C VAL A 121 -7.35 22.25 0.72
N ARG A 122 -7.12 21.69 -0.47
CA ARG A 122 -5.78 21.26 -0.89
C ARG A 122 -4.97 22.47 -1.36
N ASN A 123 -3.76 22.62 -0.84
CA ASN A 123 -2.74 23.55 -1.34
C ASN A 123 -1.47 22.74 -1.68
N GLY A 124 -1.40 22.31 -2.95
CA GLY A 124 -0.36 21.39 -3.43
C GLY A 124 -0.36 20.06 -2.67
N ALA A 125 0.69 19.85 -1.86
CA ALA A 125 0.90 18.64 -1.06
C ALA A 125 0.36 18.76 0.40
N LYS A 126 -0.17 19.92 0.81
CA LYS A 126 -0.70 20.15 2.16
C LYS A 126 -2.22 20.35 2.10
N VAL A 127 -2.92 19.94 3.16
CA VAL A 127 -4.29 20.39 3.43
C VAL A 127 -4.23 21.62 4.34
N LEU A 128 -5.08 22.61 4.08
CA LEU A 128 -5.26 23.79 4.90
C LEU A 128 -6.74 23.90 5.31
N ALA A 129 -7.00 24.31 6.54
CA ALA A 129 -8.34 24.75 6.94
C ALA A 129 -8.52 26.23 6.53
N ARG A 130 -9.57 26.53 5.78
CA ARG A 130 -10.05 27.90 5.56
C ARG A 130 -11.26 28.14 6.44
N ILE A 131 -11.18 29.13 7.33
CA ILE A 131 -12.31 29.53 8.16
C ILE A 131 -13.22 30.41 7.30
N ALA A 132 -14.38 29.89 6.91
CA ALA A 132 -15.43 30.69 6.31
C ALA A 132 -16.20 31.46 7.39
N ILE A 133 -16.77 32.59 6.99
CA ILE A 133 -17.58 33.46 7.85
C ILE A 133 -18.94 33.71 7.18
N ALA A 134 -20.03 33.67 7.94
CA ALA A 134 -21.38 33.98 7.52
C ALA A 134 -22.00 35.08 8.40
N SER A 135 -22.78 35.97 7.79
CA SER A 135 -23.67 36.91 8.49
C SER A 135 -25.14 36.47 8.33
N PRO A 136 -26.04 36.91 9.22
CA PRO A 136 -27.47 36.86 8.95
C PRO A 136 -27.80 37.65 7.68
N GLN A 137 -28.85 37.23 6.99
CA GLN A 137 -29.30 37.82 5.72
C GLN A 137 -30.36 38.89 5.98
N LYS A 138 -31.36 39.01 5.09
CA LYS A 138 -32.46 40.01 5.20
C LYS A 138 -33.49 39.66 6.29
N GLU A 139 -33.37 38.49 6.91
CA GLU A 139 -34.31 37.94 7.89
C GLU A 139 -33.79 38.12 9.32
N ALA A 140 -34.67 38.51 10.25
CA ALA A 140 -34.33 38.80 11.65
C ALA A 140 -33.60 37.64 12.37
N LYS A 141 -33.81 36.41 11.90
CA LYS A 141 -32.97 35.24 12.19
C LYS A 141 -32.58 34.58 10.87
N THR A 142 -31.41 33.94 10.80
CA THR A 142 -30.97 33.16 9.64
C THR A 142 -30.45 31.81 10.12
N ASP A 143 -30.96 30.71 9.58
CA ASP A 143 -30.46 29.36 9.83
C ASP A 143 -29.10 29.13 9.15
N VAL A 144 -28.11 28.64 9.90
CA VAL A 144 -26.77 28.32 9.38
C VAL A 144 -26.58 26.85 9.02
N THR A 145 -27.58 26.01 9.20
CA THR A 145 -27.51 24.56 8.90
C THR A 145 -27.12 24.29 7.44
N PRO A 146 -27.70 24.94 6.40
CA PRO A 146 -27.29 24.73 5.01
C PRO A 146 -25.84 25.14 4.72
N TYR A 147 -25.31 26.10 5.48
CA TYR A 147 -23.95 26.60 5.36
C TYR A 147 -22.94 25.66 6.02
N ARG A 148 -23.25 25.17 7.22
CA ARG A 148 -22.48 24.15 7.94
C ARG A 148 -22.35 22.88 7.12
N VAL A 149 -23.47 22.38 6.58
CA VAL A 149 -23.53 21.21 5.70
C VAL A 149 -22.65 21.43 4.47
N ALA A 150 -22.84 22.51 3.70
CA ALA A 150 -22.06 22.76 2.48
C ALA A 150 -20.54 22.87 2.73
N CYS A 151 -20.10 23.47 3.84
CA CYS A 151 -18.69 23.52 4.22
C CYS A 151 -18.14 22.16 4.68
N PHE A 152 -18.96 21.33 5.32
CA PHE A 152 -18.57 19.99 5.74
C PHE A 152 -18.50 19.01 4.57
N GLU A 153 -19.53 18.94 3.73
CA GLU A 153 -19.58 18.12 2.50
C GLU A 153 -18.37 18.40 1.59
N PHE A 154 -18.04 19.68 1.37
CA PHE A 154 -16.85 20.08 0.62
C PHE A 154 -15.53 19.60 1.26
N SER A 155 -15.52 19.38 2.57
CA SER A 155 -14.34 18.90 3.30
C SER A 155 -14.19 17.38 3.29
N GLU A 156 -15.23 16.62 2.94
CA GLU A 156 -15.24 15.15 3.03
C GLU A 156 -14.10 14.48 2.25
N GLU A 157 -13.86 14.88 1.00
CA GLU A 157 -12.75 14.34 0.19
C GLU A 157 -11.39 14.56 0.87
N MET A 158 -11.21 15.71 1.54
CA MET A 158 -9.98 16.04 2.25
C MET A 158 -9.88 15.33 3.60
N ILE A 159 -11.00 15.05 4.27
CA ILE A 159 -11.08 14.23 5.48
C ILE A 159 -10.70 12.78 5.15
N ASP A 160 -11.32 12.18 4.13
CA ASP A 160 -10.99 10.85 3.62
C ASP A 160 -9.51 10.77 3.22
N LEU A 161 -9.00 11.78 2.50
CA LEU A 161 -7.58 11.85 2.11
C LEU A 161 -6.64 11.93 3.33
N ILE A 162 -6.98 12.67 4.38
CA ILE A 162 -6.17 12.72 5.61
C ILE A 162 -6.17 11.36 6.31
N LEU A 163 -7.37 10.80 6.55
CA LEU A 163 -7.55 9.57 7.32
C LEU A 163 -6.92 8.36 6.61
N GLN A 164 -7.15 8.20 5.29
CA GLN A 164 -6.56 7.12 4.51
C GLN A 164 -5.03 7.21 4.35
N ASN A 165 -4.45 8.41 4.39
CA ASN A 165 -2.98 8.55 4.40
C ASN A 165 -2.40 8.23 5.78
N ARG A 166 -3.11 8.59 6.86
CA ARG A 166 -2.70 8.34 8.24
C ARG A 166 -2.84 6.88 8.65
N SER A 167 -3.88 6.16 8.23
CA SER A 167 -4.02 4.71 8.51
C SER A 167 -2.98 3.84 7.77
N LYS A 168 -2.42 4.34 6.67
CA LYS A 168 -1.30 3.73 5.93
C LYS A 168 0.08 4.19 6.41
N LYS A 169 0.14 5.31 7.14
CA LYS A 169 1.34 5.90 7.74
C LYS A 169 1.02 6.43 9.14
N PRO A 170 0.99 5.54 10.15
CA PRO A 170 0.91 5.91 11.55
C PRO A 170 2.03 6.89 11.92
N LYS A 171 1.80 7.71 12.94
CA LYS A 171 2.88 8.52 13.52
C LYS A 171 3.79 7.62 14.35
N LEU A 172 5.03 7.46 13.89
CA LEU A 172 6.10 6.92 14.71
C LEU A 172 6.41 7.94 15.82
N PRO A 173 6.29 7.58 17.11
CA PRO A 173 6.70 8.45 18.20
C PRO A 173 8.23 8.44 18.34
N ASP A 174 8.76 9.36 19.15
CA ASP A 174 10.17 9.36 19.53
C ASP A 174 10.52 8.06 20.29
N GLU A 175 11.65 7.42 19.97
CA GLU A 175 11.99 6.10 20.55
C GLU A 175 12.45 6.17 22.01
N ASP A 176 13.10 7.28 22.41
CA ASP A 176 13.60 7.48 23.78
C ASP A 176 12.63 8.25 24.68
N SER A 177 11.74 9.04 24.09
CA SER A 177 10.82 9.96 24.76
C SER A 177 9.44 10.06 24.10
N PRO A 178 8.75 8.93 23.84
CA PRO A 178 7.50 8.92 23.06
C PRO A 178 6.38 9.79 23.66
N GLY A 179 6.37 9.98 24.99
CA GLY A 179 5.40 10.80 25.70
C GLY A 179 5.75 12.29 25.79
N SER A 180 6.90 12.74 25.25
CA SER A 180 7.39 14.12 25.38
C SER A 180 6.40 15.19 24.93
N PHE A 181 5.68 14.97 23.83
CA PHE A 181 4.70 15.92 23.29
C PHE A 181 3.38 16.00 24.10
N LEU A 182 3.20 15.15 25.12
CA LEU A 182 2.08 15.24 26.06
C LEU A 182 2.44 16.05 27.31
N LEU A 183 3.71 16.47 27.44
CA LEU A 183 4.26 17.18 28.60
C LEU A 183 4.58 18.63 28.23
N HIS A 184 3.78 19.57 28.73
CA HIS A 184 4.00 21.01 28.51
C HIS A 184 4.22 21.74 29.83
N LYS A 185 4.71 22.99 29.74
CA LYS A 185 4.76 23.89 30.89
C LYS A 185 3.35 24.39 31.19
N ASN A 186 2.91 24.27 32.44
CA ASN A 186 1.70 24.95 32.89
C ASN A 186 2.00 26.43 33.21
N LYS A 187 0.95 27.19 33.55
CA LYS A 187 1.04 28.64 33.90
C LYS A 187 1.95 28.96 35.10
N ALA A 188 2.36 27.96 35.87
CA ALA A 188 3.30 28.07 36.99
C ALA A 188 4.72 27.56 36.64
N GLY A 189 5.02 27.28 35.37
CA GLY A 189 6.34 26.84 34.92
C GLY A 189 6.72 25.40 35.31
N LYS A 190 5.85 24.65 36.00
CA LYS A 190 6.04 23.21 36.22
C LYS A 190 5.69 22.41 34.95
N ASN A 191 6.31 21.25 34.78
CA ASN A 191 5.90 20.29 33.74
C ASN A 191 4.53 19.70 34.12
N TRP A 192 3.64 19.56 33.15
CA TRP A 192 2.29 19.05 33.34
C TRP A 192 1.87 18.15 32.19
N LEU A 193 1.11 17.10 32.52
CA LEU A 193 0.61 16.11 31.57
C LEU A 193 -0.74 16.53 31.01
N PHE A 194 -0.89 16.46 29.69
CA PHE A 194 -2.13 16.76 28.98
C PHE A 194 -2.55 15.53 28.16
N PRO A 195 -3.19 14.50 28.79
CA PRO A 195 -3.38 13.19 28.17
C PRO A 195 -4.11 13.25 26.82
N LYS A 196 -5.06 14.18 26.68
CA LYS A 196 -5.88 14.34 25.47
C LYS A 196 -5.14 14.92 24.27
N LEU A 197 -3.88 15.38 24.38
CA LEU A 197 -3.14 15.92 23.23
C LEU A 197 -2.73 14.88 22.18
N ALA A 198 -2.76 13.59 22.52
CA ALA A 198 -2.61 12.50 21.55
C ALA A 198 -3.92 12.17 20.80
N SER A 199 -5.06 12.76 21.16
CA SER A 199 -6.32 12.44 20.47
C SER A 199 -6.34 12.97 19.04
N LEU A 200 -7.10 12.30 18.18
CA LEU A 200 -7.35 12.75 16.81
C LEU A 200 -8.01 14.14 16.77
N GLU A 201 -8.84 14.44 17.78
CA GLU A 201 -9.46 15.74 18.01
C GLU A 201 -8.42 16.86 18.27
N ALA A 202 -7.31 16.55 18.96
CA ALA A 202 -6.21 17.48 19.18
C ALA A 202 -5.35 17.68 17.91
N GLU A 203 -5.14 16.61 17.12
CA GLU A 203 -4.53 16.69 15.79
C GLU A 203 -5.35 17.60 14.85
N PHE A 204 -6.66 17.38 14.72
CA PHE A 204 -7.53 18.22 13.90
C PHE A 204 -7.67 19.64 14.46
N SER A 205 -7.77 19.82 15.77
CA SER A 205 -7.72 21.17 16.40
C SER A 205 -6.44 21.93 16.03
N THR A 206 -5.31 21.24 15.85
CA THR A 206 -4.05 21.86 15.43
C THR A 206 -4.04 22.25 13.94
N LEU A 207 -4.73 21.50 13.08
CA LEU A 207 -5.00 21.90 11.69
C LEU A 207 -5.90 23.15 11.64
N LEU A 208 -6.95 23.20 12.45
CA LEU A 208 -7.87 24.34 12.52
C LEU A 208 -7.20 25.60 13.10
N LYS A 209 -6.37 25.46 14.16
CA LYS A 209 -5.54 26.54 14.72
C LYS A 209 -4.68 27.25 13.65
N ARG A 210 -4.13 26.50 12.68
CA ARG A 210 -3.35 27.09 11.57
C ARG A 210 -4.22 27.89 10.60
N GLY A 211 -5.48 27.51 10.40
CA GLY A 211 -6.44 28.25 9.58
C GLY A 211 -6.86 29.61 10.14
N PHE A 212 -6.58 29.87 11.42
CA PHE A 212 -6.87 31.16 12.07
C PHE A 212 -5.74 32.19 11.97
N GLN A 213 -4.51 31.80 11.65
CA GLN A 213 -3.37 32.74 11.67
C GLN A 213 -3.59 33.88 10.66
N PRO A 214 -3.35 35.16 11.02
CA PRO A 214 -2.63 35.64 12.21
C PRO A 214 -3.48 35.90 13.48
N TYR A 215 -4.76 35.52 13.49
CA TYR A 215 -5.69 35.78 14.59
C TYR A 215 -5.69 34.65 15.64
N SER A 216 -6.37 34.84 16.78
CA SER A 216 -6.50 33.81 17.82
C SER A 216 -7.43 32.68 17.36
N TYR A 217 -7.14 31.44 17.76
CA TYR A 217 -8.02 30.31 17.51
C TYR A 217 -9.30 30.39 18.35
N ILE A 218 -10.45 30.34 17.69
CA ILE A 218 -11.76 30.15 18.33
C ILE A 218 -12.15 28.66 18.19
N PRO A 219 -12.37 27.90 19.30
CA PRO A 219 -12.67 26.47 19.26
C PRO A 219 -13.88 26.07 18.40
N MET A 220 -13.61 25.29 17.36
CA MET A 220 -14.59 24.81 16.36
C MET A 220 -15.25 23.50 16.77
N MET A 221 -15.95 23.51 17.91
CA MET A 221 -16.52 22.30 18.52
C MET A 221 -17.55 21.60 17.63
N ASP A 222 -18.30 22.36 16.83
CA ASP A 222 -19.24 21.85 15.83
C ASP A 222 -18.54 21.01 14.75
N PHE A 223 -17.49 21.55 14.11
CA PHE A 223 -16.76 20.83 13.07
C PHE A 223 -16.08 19.58 13.62
N LEU A 224 -15.54 19.63 14.85
CA LEU A 224 -14.94 18.45 15.48
C LEU A 224 -15.99 17.35 15.73
N ARG A 225 -17.22 17.71 16.12
CA ARG A 225 -18.33 16.76 16.27
C ARG A 225 -18.73 16.15 14.92
N ASP A 226 -18.87 16.96 13.88
CA ASP A 226 -19.29 16.49 12.55
C ASP A 226 -18.19 15.60 11.93
N PHE A 227 -16.93 16.00 12.04
CA PHE A 227 -15.75 15.23 11.64
C PHE A 227 -15.70 13.85 12.33
N LEU A 228 -15.86 13.80 13.66
CA LEU A 228 -15.88 12.53 14.39
C LEU A 228 -17.07 11.66 13.98
N THR A 229 -18.27 12.24 13.85
CA THR A 229 -19.49 11.51 13.47
C THR A 229 -19.32 10.85 12.10
N TYR A 230 -18.82 11.61 11.12
CA TYR A 230 -18.50 11.12 9.78
C TYR A 230 -17.39 10.06 9.78
N ALA A 231 -16.28 10.29 10.50
CA ALA A 231 -15.16 9.36 10.55
C ALA A 231 -15.53 8.02 11.22
N ILE A 232 -16.42 8.04 12.22
CA ILE A 232 -17.02 6.83 12.84
C ILE A 232 -17.93 6.13 11.83
N GLN A 233 -18.83 6.84 11.16
CA GLN A 233 -19.73 6.25 10.13
C GLN A 233 -18.95 5.60 8.97
N LYS A 234 -17.81 6.18 8.58
CA LYS A 234 -16.90 5.62 7.56
C LYS A 234 -15.98 4.50 8.08
N ASN A 235 -16.03 4.16 9.38
CA ASN A 235 -15.14 3.20 10.05
C ASN A 235 -13.64 3.52 9.90
N TYR A 236 -13.28 4.81 9.84
CA TYR A 236 -11.89 5.26 9.81
C TYR A 236 -11.26 5.42 11.21
N VAL A 237 -12.07 5.49 12.27
CA VAL A 237 -11.61 5.80 13.63
C VAL A 237 -12.22 4.88 14.68
N MET A 238 -11.42 4.59 15.71
CA MET A 238 -11.83 3.87 16.90
C MET A 238 -12.05 4.85 18.06
N LYS A 239 -13.16 4.67 18.77
CA LYS A 239 -13.50 5.42 19.98
C LYS A 239 -12.96 4.72 21.23
N LEU A 240 -12.01 5.33 21.93
CA LEU A 240 -11.52 4.83 23.22
C LEU A 240 -12.28 5.48 24.40
N MET A 241 -12.53 6.79 24.31
CA MET A 241 -13.29 7.59 25.28
C MET A 241 -14.23 8.56 24.54
N PRO A 242 -15.18 9.23 25.21
CA PRO A 242 -16.07 10.22 24.58
C PRO A 242 -15.36 11.28 23.73
N ASP A 243 -14.16 11.67 24.15
CA ASP A 243 -13.29 12.74 23.62
C ASP A 243 -11.83 12.27 23.41
N TYR A 244 -11.66 10.99 23.10
CA TYR A 244 -10.38 10.42 22.65
C TYR A 244 -10.63 9.37 21.57
N HIS A 245 -10.43 9.76 20.32
CA HIS A 245 -10.47 8.87 19.16
C HIS A 245 -9.06 8.66 18.60
N ILE A 246 -8.84 7.50 17.99
CA ILE A 246 -7.61 7.12 17.28
C ILE A 246 -7.98 6.61 15.88
N ILE A 247 -7.05 6.64 14.93
CA ILE A 247 -7.31 6.14 13.57
C ILE A 247 -7.26 4.60 13.58
N LEU A 248 -8.11 3.97 12.78
CA LEU A 248 -8.06 2.54 12.52
C LEU A 248 -6.99 2.25 11.45
N ASP A 249 -5.89 1.64 11.90
CA ASP A 249 -4.75 1.28 11.04
C ASP A 249 -5.13 0.23 9.98
N ASP A 250 -4.52 0.34 8.79
CA ASP A 250 -4.43 -0.77 7.86
C ASP A 250 -3.31 -1.72 8.32
N LEU A 251 -3.68 -2.91 8.82
CA LEU A 251 -2.75 -3.85 9.47
C LEU A 251 -1.86 -4.59 8.46
N GLN A 252 -0.92 -3.85 7.88
CA GLN A 252 0.07 -4.35 6.94
C GLN A 252 1.18 -5.11 7.69
N LEU A 253 1.37 -6.37 7.29
CA LEU A 253 2.30 -7.31 7.92
C LEU A 253 3.35 -7.80 6.91
N ASN A 254 4.58 -7.92 7.39
CA ASN A 254 5.69 -8.50 6.66
C ASN A 254 5.51 -10.03 6.49
N PRO A 255 6.30 -10.69 5.63
CA PRO A 255 6.16 -12.12 5.36
C PRO A 255 6.33 -13.06 6.57
N ASP A 256 7.04 -12.60 7.60
CA ASP A 256 7.36 -13.21 8.90
C ASP A 256 6.32 -12.90 10.00
N GLY A 257 5.29 -12.12 9.69
CA GLY A 257 4.30 -11.65 10.66
C GLY A 257 4.75 -10.48 11.55
N SER A 258 5.86 -9.79 11.26
CA SER A 258 6.16 -8.50 11.89
C SER A 258 5.30 -7.37 11.28
N TYR A 259 5.11 -6.26 12.00
CA TYR A 259 4.36 -5.12 11.48
C TYR A 259 5.19 -4.30 10.49
N VAL A 260 4.62 -3.89 9.35
CA VAL A 260 5.29 -2.99 8.38
C VAL A 260 5.44 -1.58 8.97
N ASN A 261 4.40 -1.09 9.65
CA ASN A 261 4.41 0.14 10.44
C ASN A 261 3.83 -0.18 11.84
N GLN A 262 4.35 0.45 12.90
CA GLN A 262 3.78 0.29 14.25
C GLN A 262 2.33 0.84 14.28
N PRO A 263 1.31 0.02 14.64
CA PRO A 263 -0.08 0.48 14.71
C PRO A 263 -0.28 1.62 15.71
N GLU A 264 -1.21 2.53 15.41
CA GLU A 264 -1.49 3.74 16.19
C GLU A 264 -1.92 3.44 17.63
N VAL A 265 -2.61 2.31 17.86
CA VAL A 265 -2.89 1.78 19.22
C VAL A 265 -1.60 1.61 20.04
N ILE A 266 -0.55 1.04 19.43
CA ILE A 266 0.73 0.77 20.11
C ILE A 266 1.51 2.07 20.30
N ALA A 267 1.50 2.96 19.30
CA ALA A 267 2.10 4.29 19.42
C ALA A 267 1.46 5.07 20.58
N HIS A 268 0.13 5.19 20.63
CA HIS A 268 -0.58 5.93 21.67
C HIS A 268 -0.37 5.30 23.06
N TYR A 269 -0.30 3.96 23.14
CA TYR A 269 0.07 3.25 24.38
C TYR A 269 1.47 3.65 24.87
N ARG A 270 2.49 3.69 23.99
CA ARG A 270 3.86 4.12 24.35
C ARG A 270 3.88 5.56 24.85
N CYS A 271 3.19 6.46 24.14
CA CYS A 271 3.15 7.89 24.48
C CYS A 271 2.48 8.14 25.84
N GLN A 272 1.31 7.54 26.10
CA GLN A 272 0.61 7.68 27.38
C GLN A 272 1.42 7.09 28.55
N ALA A 273 2.01 5.90 28.38
CA ALA A 273 2.82 5.27 29.41
C ALA A 273 4.04 6.13 29.80
N ASP A 274 4.82 6.58 28.82
CA ASP A 274 6.02 7.39 29.02
C ASP A 274 5.71 8.77 29.62
N ALA A 275 4.62 9.40 29.17
CA ALA A 275 4.20 10.69 29.70
C ALA A 275 3.64 10.59 31.13
N LEU A 276 2.90 9.51 31.44
CA LEU A 276 2.41 9.24 32.79
C LEU A 276 3.56 8.96 33.77
N GLU A 277 4.57 8.19 33.35
CA GLU A 277 5.78 7.92 34.15
C GLU A 277 6.53 9.21 34.50
N LYS A 278 6.83 10.03 33.48
CA LYS A 278 7.55 11.31 33.59
C LYS A 278 6.77 12.41 34.32
N PHE A 279 5.45 12.28 34.44
CA PHE A 279 4.60 13.16 35.23
C PHE A 279 4.44 12.66 36.67
N ALA A 280 3.96 11.42 36.84
CA ALA A 280 3.53 10.90 38.14
C ALA A 280 4.70 10.74 39.11
N ILE A 281 5.85 10.22 38.69
CA ILE A 281 6.96 9.90 39.62
C ILE A 281 7.52 11.17 40.29
N PRO A 282 7.82 12.28 39.58
CA PRO A 282 8.24 13.53 40.22
C PRO A 282 7.19 14.10 41.20
N TYR A 283 5.91 14.12 40.84
CA TYR A 283 4.87 14.64 41.74
C TYR A 283 4.60 13.72 42.93
N LEU A 284 4.59 12.40 42.75
CA LEU A 284 4.46 11.46 43.86
C LEU A 284 5.64 11.60 44.84
N LYS A 285 6.86 11.86 44.36
CA LYS A 285 8.00 12.19 45.23
C LYS A 285 7.82 13.51 45.98
N GLU A 286 7.36 14.57 45.32
CA GLU A 286 7.07 15.87 45.94
C GLU A 286 6.01 15.73 47.06
N LEU A 287 4.91 15.03 46.77
CA LEU A 287 3.80 14.80 47.70
C LEU A 287 4.19 13.85 48.85
N CYS A 288 4.87 12.73 48.58
CA CYS A 288 5.36 11.80 49.63
C CYS A 288 6.30 12.47 50.63
N THR A 289 7.24 13.28 50.13
CA THR A 289 8.21 13.99 50.96
C THR A 289 7.51 14.99 51.87
N ARG A 290 6.50 15.69 51.32
CA ARG A 290 5.67 16.66 52.06
C ARG A 290 4.75 16.02 53.09
N ALA A 291 4.17 14.86 52.78
CA ALA A 291 3.24 14.13 53.65
C ALA A 291 3.92 13.18 54.64
N GLY A 292 5.25 13.01 54.56
CA GLY A 292 6.02 12.11 55.42
C GLY A 292 5.86 10.62 55.11
N TYR A 293 5.39 10.25 53.92
CA TYR A 293 5.09 8.86 53.54
C TYR A 293 6.37 8.08 53.14
N SER A 294 7.28 7.88 54.09
CA SER A 294 8.58 7.22 53.90
C SER A 294 8.47 5.83 53.26
N LEU A 295 7.56 4.98 53.75
CA LEU A 295 7.31 3.63 53.19
C LEU A 295 6.87 3.67 51.71
N PHE A 296 6.16 4.72 51.29
CA PHE A 296 5.78 4.89 49.90
C PHE A 296 6.95 5.42 49.06
N ALA A 297 7.77 6.32 49.60
CA ALA A 297 8.99 6.77 48.93
C ALA A 297 9.97 5.62 48.64
N THR A 298 10.05 4.62 49.53
CA THR A 298 10.78 3.36 49.27
C THR A 298 10.20 2.61 48.06
N ARG A 299 8.88 2.42 47.98
CA ARG A 299 8.22 1.77 46.83
C ARG A 299 8.45 2.49 45.50
N ILE A 300 8.53 3.83 45.51
CA ILE A 300 8.90 4.59 44.30
C ILE A 300 10.34 4.25 43.88
N ALA A 301 11.28 4.21 44.83
CA ALA A 301 12.68 3.88 44.52
C ALA A 301 12.86 2.43 44.03
N GLU A 302 12.13 1.47 44.62
CA GLU A 302 12.05 0.07 44.15
C GLU A 302 11.54 0.00 42.70
N PHE A 303 10.46 0.71 42.38
CA PHE A 303 9.94 0.80 41.01
C PHE A 303 10.97 1.38 40.03
N GLU A 304 11.66 2.48 40.41
CA GLU A 304 12.68 3.10 39.55
C GLU A 304 13.86 2.16 39.30
N GLN A 305 14.34 1.45 40.33
CA GLN A 305 15.42 0.47 40.21
C GLN A 305 15.02 -0.69 39.29
N THR A 306 13.86 -1.31 39.53
CA THR A 306 13.40 -2.50 38.80
C THR A 306 12.94 -2.20 37.37
N HIS A 307 12.28 -1.07 37.13
CA HIS A 307 11.58 -0.81 35.86
C HIS A 307 12.08 0.41 35.07
N ILE A 308 13.05 1.18 35.57
CA ILE A 308 13.65 2.29 34.82
C ILE A 308 15.16 2.07 34.63
N GLN A 309 15.89 1.72 35.70
CA GLN A 309 17.35 1.64 35.66
C GLN A 309 17.90 0.34 35.03
N MET A 310 17.22 -0.80 35.24
CA MET A 310 17.68 -2.13 34.74
C MET A 310 17.03 -2.58 33.42
N VAL A 311 16.36 -1.68 32.68
CA VAL A 311 15.63 -2.03 31.44
C VAL A 311 16.44 -1.66 30.20
N GLU A 312 16.57 -2.62 29.26
CA GLU A 312 17.27 -2.43 27.99
C GLU A 312 16.67 -1.28 27.14
N PRO A 313 17.50 -0.51 26.39
CA PRO A 313 17.01 0.42 25.38
C PRO A 313 16.02 -0.24 24.41
N GLY A 314 14.94 0.45 24.07
CA GLY A 314 13.84 -0.08 23.25
C GLY A 314 12.78 -0.93 23.99
N ARG A 315 13.03 -1.38 25.24
CA ARG A 315 12.03 -2.10 26.07
C ARG A 315 11.34 -1.23 27.15
N LYS A 316 11.59 0.08 27.12
CA LYS A 316 11.28 1.08 28.18
C LYS A 316 9.81 1.18 28.63
N GLN A 317 8.83 0.71 27.85
CA GLN A 317 7.39 0.74 28.18
C GLN A 317 6.70 -0.64 28.02
N ASN A 318 7.27 -1.71 28.58
CA ASN A 318 6.65 -3.04 28.55
C ASN A 318 5.30 -3.08 29.33
N SER A 319 4.49 -4.13 29.12
CA SER A 319 3.15 -4.23 29.75
C SER A 319 3.19 -4.42 31.27
N GLU A 320 4.29 -4.94 31.81
CA GLU A 320 4.45 -5.23 33.25
C GLU A 320 4.75 -3.96 34.02
N LYS A 321 5.73 -3.18 33.55
CA LYS A 321 6.05 -1.83 34.05
C LYS A 321 4.83 -0.93 34.07
N VAL A 322 4.01 -0.96 33.02
CA VAL A 322 2.79 -0.14 32.98
C VAL A 322 1.75 -0.62 34.00
N LYS A 323 1.56 -1.94 34.18
CA LYS A 323 0.73 -2.48 35.26
C LYS A 323 1.25 -2.07 36.65
N ALA A 324 2.57 -2.14 36.86
CA ALA A 324 3.22 -1.72 38.11
C ALA A 324 3.12 -0.21 38.36
N LEU A 325 3.23 0.63 37.32
CA LEU A 325 3.06 2.09 37.41
C LEU A 325 1.63 2.47 37.76
N ILE A 326 0.64 1.84 37.12
CA ILE A 326 -0.79 2.04 37.43
C ILE A 326 -1.09 1.60 38.88
N ALA A 327 -0.54 0.46 39.32
CA ALA A 327 -0.67 0.01 40.70
C ALA A 327 -0.04 1.00 41.68
N LEU A 328 1.21 1.43 41.44
CA LEU A 328 1.90 2.43 42.27
C LEU A 328 1.09 3.73 42.40
N ILE A 329 0.54 4.25 41.30
CA ILE A 329 -0.27 5.48 41.34
C ILE A 329 -1.59 5.27 42.10
N ASN A 330 -2.25 4.12 41.94
CA ASN A 330 -3.50 3.80 42.63
C ASN A 330 -3.31 3.52 44.13
N ASP A 331 -2.15 3.00 44.54
CA ASP A 331 -1.77 2.79 45.94
C ASP A 331 -1.49 4.10 46.68
N TYR A 332 -1.32 5.24 45.98
CA TYR A 332 -1.08 6.53 46.63
C TYR A 332 -2.38 7.10 47.23
N PRO A 333 -2.40 7.49 48.52
CA PRO A 333 -3.62 7.90 49.22
C PRO A 333 -4.03 9.35 48.88
N PHE A 334 -4.36 9.62 47.61
CA PHE A 334 -4.78 10.95 47.14
C PHE A 334 -5.97 11.54 47.91
N ASP A 335 -6.86 10.71 48.46
CA ASP A 335 -8.00 11.16 49.28
C ASP A 335 -7.56 11.89 50.58
N ARG A 336 -6.29 11.78 50.98
CA ARG A 336 -5.70 12.49 52.13
C ARG A 336 -5.07 13.83 51.75
N GLU A 337 -4.92 14.14 50.46
CA GLU A 337 -4.36 15.42 50.01
C GLU A 337 -5.41 16.53 50.09
N THR A 338 -5.25 17.43 51.06
CA THR A 338 -6.07 18.65 51.18
C THR A 338 -5.89 19.61 50.01
N ASP A 339 -4.71 19.59 49.40
CA ASP A 339 -4.22 20.66 48.55
C ASP A 339 -4.69 20.57 47.10
N GLU A 340 -4.86 21.73 46.47
CA GLU A 340 -5.23 21.86 45.06
C GLU A 340 -4.23 21.15 44.13
N LEU A 341 -2.93 21.15 44.46
CA LEU A 341 -1.90 20.44 43.69
C LEU A 341 -2.11 18.92 43.73
N GLY A 342 -2.34 18.34 44.92
CA GLY A 342 -2.54 16.90 45.07
C GLY A 342 -3.78 16.41 44.34
N LYS A 343 -4.87 17.19 44.42
CA LYS A 343 -6.12 16.95 43.68
C LYS A 343 -5.93 17.00 42.17
N LYS A 344 -5.30 18.06 41.64
CA LYS A 344 -5.02 18.20 40.20
C LYS A 344 -4.07 17.13 39.66
N VAL A 345 -3.08 16.69 40.45
CA VAL A 345 -2.24 15.55 40.11
C VAL A 345 -3.07 14.26 40.06
N SER A 346 -3.92 14.00 41.06
CA SER A 346 -4.82 12.84 41.08
C SER A 346 -5.75 12.80 39.87
N GLU A 347 -6.41 13.91 39.54
CA GLU A 347 -7.30 14.04 38.38
C GLU A 347 -6.57 13.75 37.06
N THR A 348 -5.37 14.32 36.90
CA THR A 348 -4.55 14.16 35.69
C THR A 348 -4.04 12.72 35.54
N CYS A 349 -3.56 12.12 36.63
CA CYS A 349 -3.19 10.72 36.70
C CYS A 349 -4.37 9.80 36.37
N ARG A 350 -5.52 9.98 37.02
CA ARG A 350 -6.73 9.16 36.81
C ARG A 350 -7.22 9.22 35.36
N LEU A 351 -7.20 10.41 34.74
CA LEU A 351 -7.54 10.59 33.33
C LEU A 351 -6.58 9.83 32.40
N SER A 352 -5.26 9.94 32.64
CA SER A 352 -4.26 9.21 31.84
C SER A 352 -4.38 7.70 32.02
N ILE A 353 -4.59 7.21 33.26
CA ILE A 353 -4.82 5.80 33.57
C ILE A 353 -6.08 5.27 32.85
N GLN A 354 -7.19 6.01 32.83
CA GLN A 354 -8.39 5.60 32.09
C GLN A 354 -8.13 5.41 30.58
N ILE A 355 -7.40 6.33 29.96
CA ILE A 355 -7.00 6.24 28.55
C ILE A 355 -6.03 5.06 28.34
N LEU A 356 -5.05 4.88 29.22
CA LEU A 356 -4.03 3.84 29.14
C LEU A 356 -4.60 2.43 29.33
N SER A 357 -5.56 2.24 30.24
CA SER A 357 -6.30 0.99 30.40
C SER A 357 -7.08 0.60 29.15
N ARG A 358 -7.77 1.55 28.49
CA ARG A 358 -8.45 1.30 27.20
C ARG A 358 -7.46 0.97 26.08
N LEU A 359 -6.29 1.62 26.06
CA LEU A 359 -5.21 1.28 25.13
C LEU A 359 -4.62 -0.11 25.39
N MET A 360 -4.62 -0.60 26.64
CA MET A 360 -4.22 -1.97 26.98
C MET A 360 -5.25 -3.01 26.49
N GLU A 361 -6.55 -2.78 26.73
CA GLU A 361 -7.62 -3.65 26.20
C GLU A 361 -7.54 -3.77 24.67
N GLU A 362 -7.34 -2.66 23.95
CA GLU A 362 -7.23 -2.67 22.50
C GLU A 362 -5.89 -3.22 21.98
N LYS A 363 -4.81 -3.08 22.74
CA LYS A 363 -3.52 -3.73 22.45
C LYS A 363 -3.62 -5.26 22.56
N GLU A 364 -4.42 -5.79 23.48
CA GLU A 364 -4.68 -7.23 23.61
C GLU A 364 -5.59 -7.73 22.46
N ARG A 365 -6.67 -6.99 22.13
CA ARG A 365 -7.50 -7.26 20.93
C ARG A 365 -6.73 -7.16 19.61
N LEU A 366 -5.72 -6.31 19.54
CA LEU A 366 -4.85 -6.15 18.37
C LEU A 366 -4.03 -7.42 18.09
N VAL A 367 -3.63 -8.19 19.12
CA VAL A 367 -2.94 -9.48 18.92
C VAL A 367 -3.85 -10.47 18.20
N GLN A 368 -5.12 -10.59 18.62
CA GLN A 368 -6.10 -11.46 17.97
C GLN A 368 -6.34 -11.06 16.50
N ARG A 369 -6.54 -9.75 16.24
CA ARG A 369 -6.67 -9.21 14.87
C ARG A 369 -5.41 -9.45 14.02
N LYS A 370 -4.22 -9.39 14.63
CA LYS A 370 -2.95 -9.68 13.96
C LYS A 370 -2.88 -11.15 13.54
N GLU A 371 -3.17 -12.09 14.43
CA GLU A 371 -3.15 -13.53 14.13
C GLU A 371 -4.11 -13.91 13.02
N GLU A 372 -5.34 -13.39 13.04
CA GLU A 372 -6.29 -13.58 11.94
C GLU A 372 -5.75 -13.04 10.60
N ASN A 373 -5.11 -11.87 10.60
CA ASN A 373 -4.60 -11.26 9.37
C ASN A 373 -3.31 -11.94 8.87
N VAL A 374 -2.46 -12.46 9.76
CA VAL A 374 -1.37 -13.39 9.40
C VAL A 374 -1.94 -14.61 8.70
N PHE A 375 -2.95 -15.25 9.30
CA PHE A 375 -3.55 -16.45 8.72
C PHE A 375 -4.24 -16.18 7.38
N LYS A 376 -5.06 -15.13 7.26
CA LYS A 376 -5.69 -14.70 5.99
C LYS A 376 -4.64 -14.39 4.90
N SER A 377 -3.53 -13.74 5.26
CA SER A 377 -2.39 -13.47 4.35
C SER A 377 -1.68 -14.76 3.92
N LEU A 378 -1.44 -15.68 4.85
CA LEU A 378 -0.82 -16.98 4.57
C LEU A 378 -1.70 -17.86 3.67
N LYS A 379 -3.00 -17.97 3.99
CA LYS A 379 -4.03 -18.66 3.22
C LYS A 379 -4.08 -18.15 1.78
N SER A 380 -4.19 -16.83 1.58
CA SER A 380 -4.12 -16.20 0.25
C SER A 380 -2.82 -16.52 -0.50
N ARG A 381 -1.67 -16.44 0.19
CA ARG A 381 -0.34 -16.73 -0.36
C ARG A 381 -0.17 -18.20 -0.76
N ILE A 382 -0.79 -19.14 -0.04
CA ILE A 382 -0.78 -20.57 -0.36
C ILE A 382 -1.68 -20.84 -1.57
N LEU A 383 -2.92 -20.35 -1.57
CA LEU A 383 -3.86 -20.52 -2.69
C LEU A 383 -3.28 -19.96 -4.00
N HIS A 384 -2.64 -18.78 -3.95
CA HIS A 384 -1.96 -18.21 -5.12
C HIS A 384 -0.79 -19.09 -5.60
N LYS A 385 0.03 -19.64 -4.68
CA LYS A 385 1.14 -20.53 -5.05
C LYS A 385 0.69 -21.87 -5.62
N ILE A 386 -0.45 -22.41 -5.20
CA ILE A 386 -1.01 -23.62 -5.82
C ILE A 386 -1.36 -23.35 -7.29
N ALA A 387 -2.06 -22.24 -7.58
CA ALA A 387 -2.38 -21.84 -8.94
C ALA A 387 -1.12 -21.53 -9.78
N GLU A 388 -0.15 -20.80 -9.22
CA GLU A 388 1.10 -20.43 -9.90
C GLU A 388 1.97 -21.66 -10.22
N ASN A 389 2.22 -22.54 -9.26
CA ASN A 389 2.97 -23.79 -9.43
C ASN A 389 2.28 -24.71 -10.46
N THR A 390 0.95 -24.82 -10.42
CA THR A 390 0.24 -25.67 -11.39
C THR A 390 0.33 -25.10 -12.81
N LEU A 391 0.30 -23.75 -12.97
CA LEU A 391 0.41 -23.08 -14.27
C LEU A 391 1.83 -23.14 -14.86
N GLN A 392 2.85 -22.80 -14.07
CA GLN A 392 4.24 -22.70 -14.52
C GLN A 392 4.93 -24.06 -14.55
N ASP A 393 4.92 -24.76 -13.41
CA ASP A 393 5.65 -26.01 -13.23
C ASP A 393 4.85 -27.25 -13.59
N GLN A 394 3.52 -27.19 -13.67
CA GLN A 394 2.66 -28.34 -14.01
C GLN A 394 2.97 -29.57 -13.13
N THR A 395 3.12 -29.32 -11.83
CA THR A 395 3.32 -30.32 -10.77
C THR A 395 2.36 -30.07 -9.61
N LEU A 396 2.24 -31.04 -8.70
CA LEU A 396 1.54 -30.84 -7.43
C LEU A 396 2.32 -29.82 -6.56
N TYR A 397 1.63 -28.85 -5.98
CA TYR A 397 2.21 -27.99 -4.95
C TYR A 397 2.24 -28.74 -3.62
N LYS A 398 3.43 -28.84 -3.01
CA LYS A 398 3.71 -29.66 -1.83
C LYS A 398 4.17 -28.82 -0.64
N PHE A 399 3.53 -28.97 0.53
CA PHE A 399 3.92 -28.28 1.76
C PHE A 399 3.41 -28.96 3.05
N SER A 400 4.07 -28.74 4.19
CA SER A 400 3.50 -28.96 5.52
C SER A 400 2.81 -27.67 6.00
N PRO A 401 1.52 -27.69 6.41
CA PRO A 401 0.85 -26.51 6.91
C PRO A 401 1.38 -26.06 8.27
N GLU A 402 1.84 -26.98 9.13
CA GLU A 402 2.42 -26.67 10.44
C GLU A 402 3.68 -25.82 10.28
N GLN A 403 4.58 -26.22 9.35
CA GLN A 403 5.77 -25.44 9.03
C GLN A 403 5.42 -24.08 8.41
N LYS A 404 4.33 -23.96 7.63
CA LYS A 404 3.87 -22.68 7.07
C LYS A 404 3.26 -21.76 8.14
N LEU A 405 2.51 -22.29 9.10
CA LEU A 405 1.97 -21.52 10.23
C LEU A 405 3.12 -21.01 11.12
N LYS A 406 4.04 -21.90 11.51
CA LYS A 406 5.20 -21.56 12.35
C LYS A 406 6.14 -20.53 11.71
N SER A 407 6.35 -20.61 10.39
CA SER A 407 7.14 -19.61 9.64
C SER A 407 6.39 -18.32 9.29
N SER A 408 5.10 -18.19 9.65
CA SER A 408 4.30 -16.97 9.42
C SER A 408 4.21 -16.02 10.62
N GLY A 409 4.80 -16.37 11.75
CA GLY A 409 4.79 -15.54 12.97
C GLY A 409 3.57 -15.74 13.88
N LEU A 410 2.84 -16.85 13.73
CA LEU A 410 1.82 -17.31 14.68
C LEU A 410 2.49 -18.03 15.86
N LEU A 411 2.40 -17.46 17.05
CA LEU A 411 3.07 -17.96 18.26
C LEU A 411 2.23 -18.97 19.06
N ASP A 412 0.90 -18.93 18.94
CA ASP A 412 0.00 -19.84 19.64
C ASP A 412 -0.18 -21.15 18.88
N GLU A 413 0.64 -22.15 19.23
CA GLU A 413 0.57 -23.50 18.66
C GLU A 413 -0.74 -24.24 19.03
N SER A 414 -1.46 -23.82 20.07
CA SER A 414 -2.73 -24.47 20.47
C SER A 414 -3.85 -24.26 19.46
N ARG A 415 -3.79 -23.14 18.70
CA ARG A 415 -4.75 -22.82 17.63
C ARG A 415 -4.46 -23.52 16.31
N TYR A 416 -3.28 -24.12 16.14
CA TYR A 416 -2.86 -24.69 14.85
C TYR A 416 -3.85 -25.73 14.29
N PRO A 417 -4.40 -26.69 15.05
CA PRO A 417 -5.34 -27.68 14.50
C PRO A 417 -6.57 -27.04 13.84
N ALA A 418 -7.17 -26.03 14.47
CA ALA A 418 -8.34 -25.33 13.91
C ALA A 418 -8.00 -24.53 12.64
N LEU A 419 -6.83 -23.87 12.62
CA LEU A 419 -6.35 -23.12 11.46
C LEU A 419 -5.96 -24.05 10.29
N ILE A 420 -5.47 -25.26 10.59
CA ILE A 420 -5.15 -26.30 9.60
C ILE A 420 -6.44 -26.83 8.97
N GLU A 421 -7.49 -27.09 9.75
CA GLU A 421 -8.78 -27.54 9.20
C GLU A 421 -9.48 -26.45 8.37
N GLU A 422 -9.42 -25.17 8.76
CA GLU A 422 -9.90 -24.08 7.89
C GLU A 422 -9.10 -24.07 6.56
N LEU A 423 -7.77 -24.06 6.62
CA LEU A 423 -6.92 -24.04 5.42
C LEU A 423 -7.14 -25.25 4.51
N LYS A 424 -7.28 -26.46 5.07
CA LYS A 424 -7.64 -27.68 4.32
C LYS A 424 -8.96 -27.49 3.56
N LYS A 425 -9.97 -26.93 4.23
CA LYS A 425 -11.30 -26.70 3.66
C LYS A 425 -11.25 -25.73 2.47
N ASP A 426 -10.65 -24.54 2.63
CA ASP A 426 -10.56 -23.56 1.53
C ASP A 426 -9.79 -24.09 0.32
N ILE A 427 -8.78 -24.94 0.56
CA ILE A 427 -8.06 -25.61 -0.51
C ILE A 427 -9.00 -26.61 -1.20
N SER A 428 -9.71 -27.48 -0.47
CA SER A 428 -10.67 -28.43 -1.09
C SER A 428 -11.87 -27.76 -1.79
N ASP A 429 -12.28 -26.57 -1.36
CA ASP A 429 -13.38 -25.81 -1.98
C ASP A 429 -12.99 -25.19 -3.35
N GLN A 430 -11.70 -25.15 -3.70
CA GLN A 430 -11.19 -24.51 -4.92
C GLN A 430 -10.20 -25.36 -5.75
N TYR A 431 -9.50 -26.30 -5.12
CA TYR A 431 -8.35 -27.04 -5.65
C TYR A 431 -8.49 -28.54 -5.39
N GLY A 432 -7.86 -29.36 -6.24
CA GLY A 432 -7.69 -30.79 -5.93
C GLY A 432 -6.68 -30.93 -4.80
N MET A 433 -6.98 -31.74 -3.78
CA MET A 433 -6.12 -31.91 -2.61
C MET A 433 -6.03 -33.37 -2.15
N LYS A 434 -4.83 -33.77 -1.70
CA LYS A 434 -4.59 -34.95 -0.86
C LYS A 434 -3.79 -34.51 0.38
N VAL A 435 -4.15 -35.06 1.53
CA VAL A 435 -3.37 -34.93 2.78
C VAL A 435 -2.71 -36.28 3.06
N ILE A 436 -1.45 -36.26 3.47
CA ILE A 436 -0.71 -37.43 3.96
C ILE A 436 -0.18 -37.11 5.36
N GLU A 437 -0.59 -37.89 6.35
CA GLU A 437 -0.07 -37.80 7.72
C GLU A 437 1.26 -38.55 7.84
N LYS A 438 2.19 -38.00 8.62
CA LYS A 438 3.52 -38.56 8.87
C LYS A 438 3.61 -39.18 10.27
N PRO A 439 4.60 -40.07 10.51
CA PRO A 439 4.82 -40.67 11.84
C PRO A 439 5.16 -39.67 12.96
N ASP A 440 5.52 -38.44 12.61
CA ASP A 440 5.82 -37.32 13.53
C ASP A 440 4.60 -36.46 13.89
N GLN A 441 3.39 -36.91 13.54
CA GLN A 441 2.11 -36.21 13.68
C GLN A 441 1.97 -34.92 12.85
N THR A 442 2.93 -34.62 11.95
CA THR A 442 2.77 -33.54 10.96
C THR A 442 2.02 -34.01 9.73
N SER A 443 1.33 -33.10 9.05
CA SER A 443 0.67 -33.36 7.77
C SER A 443 1.49 -32.83 6.59
N GLU A 444 1.32 -33.48 5.44
CA GLU A 444 1.91 -33.07 4.17
C GLU A 444 0.80 -32.95 3.14
N ILE A 445 0.51 -31.72 2.75
CA ILE A 445 -0.55 -31.36 1.82
C ILE A 445 0.03 -31.31 0.40
N TYR A 446 -0.66 -32.00 -0.50
CA TYR A 446 -0.44 -32.02 -1.93
C TYR A 446 -1.67 -31.39 -2.60
N ALA A 447 -1.50 -30.29 -3.32
CA ALA A 447 -2.60 -29.52 -3.92
C ALA A 447 -2.34 -29.12 -5.38
N VAL A 448 -3.40 -28.95 -6.17
CA VAL A 448 -3.32 -28.72 -7.62
C VAL A 448 -4.53 -27.94 -8.16
N ASP A 449 -4.30 -27.05 -9.14
CA ASP A 449 -5.39 -26.39 -9.89
C ASP A 449 -6.10 -27.41 -10.81
N PRO A 450 -7.37 -27.76 -10.54
CA PRO A 450 -8.09 -28.76 -11.33
C PRO A 450 -8.21 -28.34 -12.81
N GLY A 451 -8.11 -27.04 -13.12
CA GLY A 451 -8.13 -26.52 -14.48
C GLY A 451 -6.99 -26.99 -15.39
N TYR A 452 -5.91 -27.55 -14.82
CA TYR A 452 -4.71 -28.00 -15.54
C TYR A 452 -4.35 -29.48 -15.31
N MET A 453 -5.22 -30.26 -14.66
CA MET A 453 -4.88 -31.60 -14.14
C MET A 453 -4.29 -32.57 -15.17
N ALA A 454 -4.77 -32.56 -16.42
CA ALA A 454 -4.24 -33.40 -17.49
C ALA A 454 -2.80 -33.04 -17.91
N ALA A 455 -2.39 -31.78 -17.78
CA ALA A 455 -1.01 -31.36 -18.03
C ALA A 455 -0.08 -31.81 -16.88
N VAL A 456 -0.58 -31.73 -15.64
CA VAL A 456 0.14 -32.18 -14.43
C VAL A 456 0.41 -33.68 -14.49
N LEU A 457 -0.62 -34.49 -14.80
CA LEU A 457 -0.46 -35.94 -14.98
C LEU A 457 0.55 -36.25 -16.10
N HIS A 458 0.44 -35.62 -17.27
CA HIS A 458 1.35 -35.85 -18.39
C HIS A 458 2.81 -35.52 -18.04
N LYS A 459 3.07 -34.38 -17.36
CA LYS A 459 4.43 -34.02 -16.94
C LYS A 459 4.96 -34.98 -15.86
N LEU A 460 4.15 -35.36 -14.88
CA LEU A 460 4.53 -36.33 -13.86
C LEU A 460 4.85 -37.71 -14.47
N SER A 461 4.07 -38.21 -15.44
CA SER A 461 4.38 -39.45 -16.17
C SER A 461 5.74 -39.36 -16.88
N GLY A 462 6.01 -38.25 -17.58
CA GLY A 462 7.29 -38.03 -18.24
C GLY A 462 8.48 -37.99 -17.27
N MET A 463 8.30 -37.37 -16.09
CA MET A 463 9.34 -37.31 -15.07
C MET A 463 9.53 -38.63 -14.31
N ALA A 464 8.46 -39.39 -14.03
CA ALA A 464 8.50 -40.67 -13.33
C ALA A 464 9.27 -41.74 -14.12
N THR A 465 9.01 -41.86 -15.43
CA THR A 465 9.76 -42.77 -16.32
C THR A 465 11.27 -42.49 -16.37
N SER A 466 11.68 -41.27 -16.00
CA SER A 466 13.07 -40.80 -15.96
C SER A 466 13.70 -40.83 -14.56
N ASN A 467 12.91 -40.64 -13.49
CA ASN A 467 13.34 -40.64 -12.10
C ASN A 467 12.24 -41.22 -11.18
N PRO A 468 12.46 -42.40 -10.56
CA PRO A 468 11.49 -43.06 -9.68
C PRO A 468 11.01 -42.23 -8.47
N ALA A 469 11.72 -41.19 -8.06
CA ALA A 469 11.29 -40.32 -6.96
C ALA A 469 9.93 -39.64 -7.24
N TYR A 470 9.61 -39.36 -8.51
CA TYR A 470 8.33 -38.76 -8.89
C TYR A 470 7.18 -39.76 -8.98
N GLN A 471 7.43 -41.06 -8.84
CA GLN A 471 6.36 -42.08 -8.86
C GLN A 471 5.33 -41.82 -7.75
N LYS A 472 5.80 -41.48 -6.54
CA LYS A 472 4.91 -41.16 -5.42
C LYS A 472 4.00 -39.96 -5.73
N ASP A 473 4.55 -38.92 -6.35
CA ASP A 473 3.80 -37.70 -6.67
C ASP A 473 2.85 -37.92 -7.87
N LEU A 474 3.22 -38.79 -8.83
CA LEU A 474 2.34 -39.29 -9.90
C LEU A 474 1.13 -40.04 -9.34
N ASP A 475 1.34 -40.97 -8.41
CA ASP A 475 0.26 -41.79 -7.85
C ASP A 475 -0.67 -40.95 -6.96
N ILE A 476 -0.14 -39.98 -6.21
CA ILE A 476 -0.96 -38.95 -5.52
C ILE A 476 -1.76 -38.11 -6.52
N ALA A 477 -1.18 -37.73 -7.67
CA ALA A 477 -1.90 -37.01 -8.71
C ALA A 477 -3.01 -37.87 -9.34
N ARG A 478 -2.79 -39.18 -9.51
CA ARG A 478 -3.84 -40.12 -9.96
C ARG A 478 -5.00 -40.20 -8.96
N GLU A 479 -4.72 -40.27 -7.65
CA GLU A 479 -5.76 -40.23 -6.61
C GLU A 479 -6.55 -38.92 -6.63
N ILE A 480 -5.88 -37.77 -6.72
CA ILE A 480 -6.54 -36.45 -6.80
C ILE A 480 -7.38 -36.33 -8.09
N ASN A 481 -6.90 -36.89 -9.21
CA ASN A 481 -7.68 -36.90 -10.45
C ASN A 481 -8.91 -37.81 -10.34
N ALA A 482 -8.83 -38.92 -9.61
CA ALA A 482 -9.96 -39.81 -9.36
C ALA A 482 -11.05 -39.12 -8.52
N SER A 483 -10.69 -38.44 -7.42
CA SER A 483 -11.65 -37.71 -6.59
C SER A 483 -12.26 -36.51 -7.32
N LEU A 484 -11.47 -35.78 -8.13
CA LEU A 484 -11.98 -34.71 -9.01
C LEU A 484 -12.85 -35.21 -10.17
N SER A 485 -12.79 -36.50 -10.52
CA SER A 485 -13.55 -37.07 -11.65
C SER A 485 -14.89 -37.68 -11.25
N ASN A 486 -15.10 -38.04 -9.97
CA ASN A 486 -16.30 -38.70 -9.51
C ASN A 486 -16.70 -38.27 -8.07
N PRO A 487 -17.65 -37.33 -7.89
CA PRO A 487 -18.37 -36.60 -8.93
C PRO A 487 -17.45 -35.64 -9.70
N LYS A 488 -17.74 -35.42 -10.99
CA LYS A 488 -16.89 -34.61 -11.87
C LYS A 488 -16.89 -33.13 -11.44
N HIS A 489 -15.77 -32.67 -10.90
CA HIS A 489 -15.56 -31.30 -10.47
C HIS A 489 -15.71 -30.31 -11.66
N PRO A 490 -16.50 -29.22 -11.53
CA PRO A 490 -16.82 -28.34 -12.66
C PRO A 490 -15.59 -27.62 -13.24
N GLY A 491 -14.54 -27.40 -12.44
CA GLY A 491 -13.28 -26.82 -12.90
C GLY A 491 -12.32 -27.80 -13.60
N LEU A 492 -12.61 -29.10 -13.66
CA LEU A 492 -11.66 -30.12 -14.13
C LEU A 492 -11.28 -29.92 -15.61
N ASN A 493 -10.00 -29.63 -15.84
CA ASN A 493 -9.36 -29.29 -17.11
C ASN A 493 -9.94 -28.04 -17.82
N ALA A 494 -10.75 -27.23 -17.14
CA ALA A 494 -11.46 -26.09 -17.73
C ALA A 494 -10.54 -24.96 -18.25
N LYS A 495 -9.25 -24.94 -17.89
CA LYS A 495 -8.25 -23.96 -18.36
C LYS A 495 -7.41 -24.48 -19.54
N LEU A 496 -7.68 -25.71 -20.02
CA LEU A 496 -7.05 -26.33 -21.18
C LEU A 496 -8.01 -26.38 -22.37
N LYS A 497 -7.50 -26.16 -23.59
CA LYS A 497 -8.28 -26.38 -24.82
C LYS A 497 -8.58 -27.88 -25.00
N ALA A 498 -9.78 -28.22 -25.46
CA ALA A 498 -10.21 -29.61 -25.66
C ALA A 498 -9.23 -30.46 -26.49
N GLU A 499 -8.70 -29.92 -27.59
CA GLU A 499 -7.66 -30.57 -28.40
C GLU A 499 -6.38 -30.91 -27.61
N ASN A 500 -5.99 -30.04 -26.68
CA ASN A 500 -4.79 -30.25 -25.86
C ASN A 500 -5.07 -31.32 -24.79
N ILE A 501 -6.27 -31.37 -24.22
CA ILE A 501 -6.67 -32.42 -23.26
C ILE A 501 -6.55 -33.80 -23.93
N VAL A 502 -7.07 -33.97 -25.15
CA VAL A 502 -6.98 -35.24 -25.90
C VAL A 502 -5.52 -35.61 -26.19
N LYS A 503 -4.70 -34.66 -26.66
CA LYS A 503 -3.27 -34.88 -26.91
C LYS A 503 -2.50 -35.28 -25.65
N LEU A 504 -2.78 -34.64 -24.51
CA LEU A 504 -2.15 -34.97 -23.22
C LEU A 504 -2.58 -36.36 -22.72
N GLN A 505 -3.85 -36.73 -22.87
CA GLN A 505 -4.34 -38.08 -22.52
C GLN A 505 -3.71 -39.17 -23.39
N GLN A 506 -3.58 -38.93 -24.71
CA GLN A 506 -2.85 -39.84 -25.61
C GLN A 506 -1.36 -39.95 -25.24
N GLY A 507 -0.72 -38.83 -24.86
CA GLY A 507 0.66 -38.82 -24.38
C GLY A 507 0.87 -39.61 -23.09
N ILE A 508 -0.06 -39.52 -22.12
CA ILE A 508 -0.05 -40.33 -20.89
C ILE A 508 -0.13 -41.82 -21.24
N GLN A 509 -1.08 -42.22 -22.09
CA GLN A 509 -1.24 -43.63 -22.50
C GLN A 509 0.01 -44.18 -23.21
N ALA A 510 0.66 -43.38 -24.07
CA ALA A 510 1.90 -43.78 -24.72
C ALA A 510 3.07 -43.94 -23.74
N LEU A 511 3.17 -43.06 -22.72
CA LEU A 511 4.18 -43.17 -21.66
C LEU A 511 3.94 -44.39 -20.76
N GLU A 512 2.68 -44.68 -20.41
CA GLU A 512 2.30 -45.87 -19.62
C GLU A 512 2.57 -47.18 -20.38
N GLN A 513 2.35 -47.21 -21.71
CA GLN A 513 2.73 -48.35 -22.56
C GLN A 513 4.25 -48.53 -22.63
N LEU A 514 5.01 -47.45 -22.83
CA LEU A 514 6.48 -47.47 -22.84
C LEU A 514 7.03 -47.95 -21.50
N GLU A 515 6.44 -47.53 -20.38
CA GLU A 515 6.83 -48.02 -19.07
C GLU A 515 6.50 -49.51 -18.88
N ALA A 516 5.32 -49.98 -19.30
CA ALA A 516 4.98 -51.39 -19.26
C ALA A 516 5.94 -52.25 -20.11
N GLU A 517 6.35 -51.77 -21.29
CA GLU A 517 7.38 -52.43 -22.11
C GLU A 517 8.77 -52.38 -21.46
N LYS A 518 9.13 -51.29 -20.78
CA LYS A 518 10.38 -51.14 -20.01
C LYS A 518 10.42 -52.10 -18.82
N GLN A 519 9.33 -52.25 -18.08
CA GLN A 519 9.20 -53.23 -16.99
C GLN A 519 9.25 -54.67 -17.53
N ARG A 520 8.49 -54.97 -18.59
CA ARG A 520 8.45 -56.29 -19.25
C ARG A 520 9.81 -56.70 -19.84
N SER A 521 10.54 -55.77 -20.46
CA SER A 521 11.89 -56.01 -21.00
C SER A 521 12.94 -56.15 -19.89
N GLN A 522 12.84 -55.40 -18.79
CA GLN A 522 13.67 -55.65 -17.60
C GLN A 522 13.38 -57.01 -16.97
N GLU A 523 12.12 -57.46 -16.95
CA GLU A 523 11.78 -58.83 -16.54
C GLU A 523 12.37 -59.89 -17.47
N PHE A 524 12.33 -59.69 -18.80
CA PHE A 524 12.98 -60.61 -19.73
C PHE A 524 14.51 -60.63 -19.57
N ALA A 525 15.14 -59.47 -19.38
CA ALA A 525 16.58 -59.38 -19.09
C ALA A 525 16.95 -60.05 -17.75
N LYS A 526 16.08 -60.02 -16.74
CA LYS A 526 16.24 -60.78 -15.48
C LYS A 526 16.00 -62.29 -15.63
N LYS A 527 15.44 -62.75 -16.75
CA LYS A 527 15.11 -64.17 -17.03
C LYS A 527 16.13 -64.87 -17.94
N PHE A 528 16.92 -64.14 -18.73
CA PHE A 528 17.89 -64.69 -19.68
C PHE A 528 19.22 -63.92 -19.71
N ASN A 529 20.36 -64.61 -19.75
CA ASN A 529 21.67 -63.98 -19.96
C ASN A 529 21.86 -63.63 -21.44
N LEU A 530 21.24 -62.52 -21.86
CA LEU A 530 21.20 -62.08 -23.26
C LEU A 530 22.60 -61.83 -23.88
N PRO A 531 23.57 -61.19 -23.18
CA PRO A 531 24.92 -61.00 -23.71
C PRO A 531 25.62 -62.32 -24.03
N MET A 532 25.61 -63.28 -23.10
CA MET A 532 26.30 -64.57 -23.31
C MET A 532 25.59 -65.44 -24.36
N GLY A 533 24.27 -65.29 -24.50
CA GLY A 533 23.49 -65.88 -25.59
C GLY A 533 23.84 -65.33 -26.96
N MET A 534 23.96 -64.00 -27.10
CA MET A 534 24.41 -63.38 -28.36
C MET A 534 25.86 -63.75 -28.69
N LEU A 535 26.74 -63.81 -27.69
CA LEU A 535 28.14 -64.22 -27.89
C LEU A 535 28.21 -65.68 -28.37
N GLY A 536 27.41 -66.57 -27.79
CA GLY A 536 27.23 -67.95 -28.25
C GLY A 536 26.67 -68.08 -29.68
N PHE A 537 25.66 -67.27 -30.02
CA PHE A 537 25.13 -67.19 -31.38
C PHE A 537 26.20 -66.74 -32.38
N VAL A 538 26.90 -65.64 -32.12
CA VAL A 538 27.92 -65.08 -33.02
C VAL A 538 29.10 -66.04 -33.19
N ALA A 539 29.61 -66.63 -32.10
CA ALA A 539 30.73 -67.58 -32.17
C ALA A 539 30.38 -68.83 -32.99
N SER A 540 29.18 -69.40 -32.81
CA SER A 540 28.72 -70.55 -33.62
C SER A 540 28.45 -70.15 -35.08
N MET A 541 27.89 -68.98 -35.35
CA MET A 541 27.71 -68.48 -36.73
C MET A 541 29.04 -68.30 -37.47
N ILE A 542 30.07 -67.79 -36.79
CA ILE A 542 31.43 -67.65 -37.36
C ILE A 542 32.01 -69.03 -37.72
N LEU A 543 31.82 -70.05 -36.88
CA LEU A 543 32.27 -71.41 -37.19
C LEU A 543 31.54 -71.98 -38.42
N PHE A 544 30.23 -71.78 -38.55
CA PHE A 544 29.47 -72.21 -39.73
C PHE A 544 29.83 -71.41 -41.00
N LEU A 545 30.19 -70.12 -40.89
CA LEU A 545 30.75 -69.32 -41.98
C LEU A 545 32.10 -69.86 -42.46
N ILE A 546 33.02 -70.14 -41.53
CA ILE A 546 34.33 -70.74 -41.83
C ILE A 546 34.14 -72.11 -42.52
N ALA A 547 33.24 -72.96 -42.01
CA ALA A 547 32.92 -74.25 -42.62
C ALA A 547 32.30 -74.08 -44.02
N SER A 548 31.37 -73.16 -44.21
CA SER A 548 30.74 -72.89 -45.52
C SER A 548 31.75 -72.44 -46.58
N VAL A 549 32.73 -71.61 -46.21
CA VAL A 549 33.85 -71.22 -47.07
C VAL A 549 34.78 -72.41 -47.36
N HIS A 550 35.17 -73.18 -46.34
CA HIS A 550 36.11 -74.30 -46.48
C HIS A 550 35.54 -75.44 -47.36
N PHE A 551 34.25 -75.74 -47.24
CA PHE A 551 33.56 -76.74 -48.07
C PHE A 551 32.88 -76.12 -49.31
N ARG A 552 33.13 -74.83 -49.60
CA ARG A 552 32.56 -74.07 -50.73
C ARG A 552 31.04 -74.25 -50.94
N THR A 553 30.29 -74.43 -49.86
CA THR A 553 28.89 -74.87 -49.88
C THR A 553 28.01 -73.99 -49.00
N THR A 554 27.13 -73.20 -49.61
CA THR A 554 26.20 -72.28 -48.92
C THR A 554 25.09 -72.99 -48.14
N GLY A 555 24.76 -74.24 -48.46
CA GLY A 555 23.79 -75.06 -47.70
C GLY A 555 24.16 -75.23 -46.22
N ILE A 556 25.45 -75.15 -45.88
CA ILE A 556 25.94 -75.20 -44.49
C ILE A 556 25.42 -74.02 -43.66
N LEU A 557 25.17 -72.85 -44.27
CA LEU A 557 24.62 -71.67 -43.58
C LEU A 557 23.13 -71.83 -43.26
N PHE A 558 22.36 -72.49 -44.14
CA PHE A 558 20.94 -72.76 -43.91
C PHE A 558 20.71 -73.69 -42.71
N VAL A 559 21.61 -74.64 -42.46
CA VAL A 559 21.61 -75.46 -41.23
C VAL A 559 22.25 -74.70 -40.05
N GLY A 560 23.30 -73.92 -40.32
CA GLY A 560 24.04 -73.19 -39.31
C GLY A 560 23.22 -72.11 -38.59
N ILE A 561 22.34 -71.38 -39.27
CA ILE A 561 21.55 -70.29 -38.64
C ILE A 561 20.59 -70.82 -37.55
N PRO A 562 19.73 -71.84 -37.79
CA PRO A 562 18.91 -72.45 -36.74
C PRO A 562 19.74 -73.04 -35.60
N VAL A 563 20.84 -73.75 -35.91
CA VAL A 563 21.69 -74.39 -34.89
C VAL A 563 22.41 -73.35 -34.02
N SER A 564 22.89 -72.25 -34.61
CA SER A 564 23.49 -71.14 -33.88
C SER A 564 22.47 -70.46 -32.95
N LEU A 565 21.23 -70.29 -33.41
CA LEU A 565 20.16 -69.65 -32.63
C LEU A 565 19.73 -70.53 -31.45
N PHE A 566 19.69 -71.85 -31.64
CA PHE A 566 19.47 -72.82 -30.55
C PHE A 566 20.64 -72.84 -29.56
N LEU A 567 21.89 -72.82 -30.03
CA LEU A 567 23.09 -72.74 -29.18
C LEU A 567 23.13 -71.44 -28.37
N GLY A 568 22.78 -70.30 -28.97
CA GLY A 568 22.68 -69.02 -28.28
C GLY A 568 21.63 -69.02 -27.17
N LEU A 569 20.44 -69.59 -27.43
CA LEU A 569 19.40 -69.75 -26.40
C LEU A 569 19.83 -70.70 -25.28
N MET A 570 20.47 -71.83 -25.62
CA MET A 570 21.03 -72.76 -24.62
C MET A 570 22.10 -72.10 -23.76
N LEU A 571 23.00 -71.29 -24.33
CA LEU A 571 24.02 -70.56 -23.58
C LEU A 571 23.42 -69.44 -22.70
N ALA A 572 22.41 -68.72 -23.19
CA ALA A 572 21.66 -67.73 -22.40
C ALA A 572 20.94 -68.33 -21.18
N PHE A 573 20.53 -69.60 -21.28
CA PHE A 573 19.87 -70.35 -20.21
C PHE A 573 20.86 -71.05 -19.28
N TYR A 574 21.96 -71.60 -19.80
CA TYR A 574 22.98 -72.31 -19.00
C TYR A 574 23.84 -71.37 -18.16
N PHE A 575 24.17 -70.17 -18.67
CA PHE A 575 24.88 -69.14 -17.91
C PHE A 575 23.96 -68.22 -17.08
N ARG A 576 22.68 -68.58 -16.92
CA ARG A 576 21.70 -67.87 -16.07
C ARG A 576 22.14 -67.74 -14.61
N ASP A 577 22.80 -68.76 -14.07
CA ASP A 577 23.12 -68.84 -12.64
C ASP A 577 24.61 -68.59 -12.33
N LYS A 578 25.52 -68.67 -13.31
CA LYS A 578 26.96 -68.48 -13.07
C LYS A 578 27.37 -67.04 -12.79
N GLU A 579 26.74 -66.05 -13.43
CA GLU A 579 26.99 -64.65 -13.04
C GLU A 579 26.48 -64.32 -11.62
N LYS A 580 25.59 -65.15 -11.05
CA LYS A 580 25.18 -65.01 -9.64
C LYS A 580 26.17 -65.65 -8.66
N SER A 581 26.97 -66.64 -9.05
CA SER A 581 28.08 -67.11 -8.21
C SER A 581 29.25 -66.14 -8.26
N ASP A 582 29.67 -65.75 -9.47
CA ASP A 582 30.99 -65.14 -9.66
C ASP A 582 31.01 -63.65 -9.25
N ILE A 583 29.85 -62.98 -9.19
CA ILE A 583 29.68 -61.63 -8.62
C ILE A 583 29.68 -61.63 -7.07
N LEU A 584 29.47 -62.79 -6.43
CA LEU A 584 29.47 -62.93 -4.96
C LEU A 584 30.78 -63.48 -4.38
N SER A 585 31.78 -63.81 -5.22
CA SER A 585 33.02 -64.44 -4.78
C SER A 585 34.32 -63.83 -5.33
N ASN A 586 34.39 -62.50 -5.51
CA ASN A 586 35.69 -61.81 -5.54
C ASN A 586 35.61 -60.29 -5.28
N GLY A 587 36.70 -59.70 -4.79
CA GLY A 587 36.93 -58.24 -4.89
C GLY A 587 36.65 -57.37 -3.66
N GLY A 588 37.22 -57.70 -2.48
CA GLY A 588 37.30 -56.74 -1.37
C GLY A 588 38.39 -55.69 -1.57
N SER A 589 38.01 -54.41 -1.56
CA SER A 589 38.83 -53.20 -1.25
C SER A 589 40.20 -52.97 -1.93
N SER A 590 40.31 -51.79 -2.60
CA SER A 590 41.55 -51.11 -3.07
C SER A 590 42.28 -51.77 -4.26
N SER A 591 42.89 -51.04 -5.21
CA SER A 591 43.60 -49.75 -5.08
C SER A 591 43.78 -48.99 -6.42
N ALA A 592 44.29 -47.75 -6.33
CA ALA A 592 45.03 -46.98 -7.35
C ALA A 592 44.56 -46.95 -8.83
N SER A 593 43.97 -45.83 -9.26
CA SER A 593 43.92 -45.42 -10.68
C SER A 593 45.11 -44.53 -11.04
N LEU A 594 45.96 -44.92 -12.00
CA LEU A 594 47.16 -44.13 -12.36
C LEU A 594 47.63 -44.34 -13.82
N GLY A 595 47.58 -43.27 -14.64
CA GLY A 595 48.51 -43.06 -15.76
C GLY A 595 48.02 -43.24 -17.22
N SER A 596 48.37 -42.25 -18.07
CA SER A 596 48.31 -42.20 -19.56
C SER A 596 46.90 -42.23 -20.22
N GLY A 597 46.54 -41.41 -21.21
CA GLY A 597 47.32 -40.51 -22.13
C GLY A 597 47.51 -41.19 -23.50
N PHE A 598 47.26 -40.60 -24.69
CA PHE A 598 47.22 -39.22 -25.23
C PHE A 598 46.26 -39.24 -26.47
N LYS A 599 45.75 -38.19 -27.15
CA LYS A 599 45.63 -36.70 -27.11
C LYS A 599 44.42 -36.34 -28.05
N GLY A 600 43.93 -35.11 -28.28
CA GLY A 600 44.24 -33.77 -27.78
C GLY A 600 43.22 -32.71 -28.28
N GLU A 601 43.33 -31.49 -27.71
CA GLU A 601 43.22 -30.13 -28.31
C GLU A 601 42.18 -29.82 -29.42
N TYR A 602 41.50 -28.67 -29.44
CA TYR A 602 41.73 -27.35 -28.82
C TYR A 602 40.45 -26.84 -28.11
N GLY A 603 40.42 -25.82 -27.25
CA GLY A 603 41.46 -24.94 -26.70
C GLY A 603 40.81 -23.66 -26.15
N ALA A 604 41.21 -23.22 -24.95
CA ALA A 604 40.64 -22.03 -24.29
C ALA A 604 41.74 -21.18 -23.63
N MET A 605 41.63 -19.85 -23.70
CA MET A 605 42.56 -18.91 -23.05
C MET A 605 41.96 -18.28 -21.79
N SER A 606 42.85 -17.84 -20.90
CA SER A 606 42.54 -17.46 -19.51
C SER A 606 42.42 -15.95 -19.29
N SER A 607 42.09 -15.59 -18.05
CA SER A 607 41.79 -14.26 -17.50
C SER A 607 42.97 -13.30 -17.33
N SER A 608 42.65 -12.01 -17.33
CA SER A 608 43.35 -10.91 -16.63
C SER A 608 42.46 -9.65 -16.65
N SER A 609 42.52 -8.69 -15.72
CA SER A 609 43.10 -8.62 -14.37
C SER A 609 42.46 -7.43 -13.63
N GLU A 610 42.50 -7.40 -12.29
CA GLU A 610 42.08 -6.21 -11.52
C GLU A 610 43.07 -5.05 -11.64
N ASN A 611 42.63 -3.83 -11.32
CA ASN A 611 43.49 -2.82 -10.69
C ASN A 611 42.66 -1.75 -9.95
N TYR A 612 43.15 -1.32 -8.78
CA TYR A 612 42.57 -0.27 -7.93
C TYR A 612 43.21 1.10 -8.23
N TYR A 613 42.47 2.19 -7.97
CA TYR A 613 43.04 3.47 -7.51
C TYR A 613 41.97 4.27 -6.75
N SER A 614 42.38 5.18 -5.85
CA SER A 614 41.49 5.83 -4.87
C SER A 614 41.83 7.30 -4.58
N GLY A 615 40.81 8.05 -4.14
CA GLY A 615 40.91 9.39 -3.54
C GLY A 615 40.75 10.55 -4.54
N ASP A 616 40.28 11.73 -4.14
CA ASP A 616 39.48 12.10 -2.95
C ASP A 616 38.88 13.52 -3.19
N ASP A 617 38.21 14.11 -2.19
CA ASP A 617 37.76 15.51 -2.12
C ASP A 617 36.75 16.00 -3.19
N SER A 618 35.46 15.96 -2.83
CA SER A 618 34.67 17.19 -2.61
C SER A 618 33.25 16.86 -2.13
N GLU A 619 32.91 17.27 -0.91
CA GLU A 619 31.54 17.19 -0.37
C GLU A 619 30.73 18.43 -0.74
N ASP A 620 29.59 18.24 -1.42
CA ASP A 620 28.50 19.23 -1.46
C ASP A 620 27.15 18.52 -1.74
N GLU A 621 26.03 19.13 -1.33
CA GLU A 621 24.84 18.38 -0.88
C GLU A 621 24.11 17.45 -1.89
N HIS A 622 23.65 16.31 -1.36
CA HIS A 622 22.87 15.29 -2.08
C HIS A 622 21.48 15.78 -2.56
N PHE A 623 21.18 15.60 -3.85
CA PHE A 623 19.82 15.28 -4.29
C PHE A 623 19.80 14.05 -5.21
N GLN A 624 18.98 13.05 -4.86
CA GLN A 624 19.07 11.70 -5.44
C GLN A 624 18.80 11.67 -6.96
N SER A 625 19.84 11.43 -7.76
CA SER A 625 19.69 11.07 -9.18
C SER A 625 19.69 9.55 -9.35
N LYS A 626 18.57 8.99 -9.82
CA LYS A 626 18.45 7.56 -10.16
C LYS A 626 19.21 7.32 -11.48
N VAL A 627 20.01 6.26 -11.56
CA VAL A 627 20.80 5.94 -12.76
C VAL A 627 19.86 5.57 -13.94
N GLU A 628 19.66 6.50 -14.88
CA GLU A 628 18.84 6.28 -16.08
C GLU A 628 19.47 5.27 -17.03
N SER A 629 18.67 4.36 -17.58
CA SER A 629 19.14 3.35 -18.53
C SER A 629 19.52 3.94 -19.90
N PRO A 630 20.38 3.27 -20.67
CA PRO A 630 20.75 3.72 -22.03
C PRO A 630 19.55 3.89 -22.97
N LYS A 631 18.47 3.11 -22.77
CA LYS A 631 17.24 3.21 -23.58
C LYS A 631 16.45 4.48 -23.26
N GLU A 632 16.31 4.83 -21.98
CA GLU A 632 15.62 6.07 -21.56
C GLU A 632 16.36 7.31 -22.02
N LYS A 633 17.69 7.32 -21.92
CA LYS A 633 18.54 8.41 -22.44
C LYS A 633 18.33 8.63 -23.94
N LYS A 634 18.24 7.56 -24.74
CA LYS A 634 17.93 7.66 -26.19
C LYS A 634 16.54 8.26 -26.45
N VAL A 635 15.50 7.83 -25.74
CA VAL A 635 14.13 8.36 -25.89
C VAL A 635 14.06 9.83 -25.49
N SER A 636 14.70 10.21 -24.37
CA SER A 636 14.81 11.59 -23.88
C SER A 636 15.46 12.54 -24.90
N LEU A 637 16.53 12.08 -25.59
CA LEU A 637 17.18 12.85 -26.65
C LEU A 637 16.30 13.01 -27.90
N ILE A 638 15.59 11.96 -28.32
CA ILE A 638 14.64 12.03 -29.45
C ILE A 638 13.52 13.03 -29.13
N ALA A 639 12.93 12.94 -27.94
CA ALA A 639 11.87 13.83 -27.49
C ALA A 639 12.31 15.30 -27.48
N LYS A 640 13.47 15.61 -26.88
CA LYS A 640 14.02 16.99 -26.85
C LYS A 640 14.32 17.56 -28.24
N GLY A 641 14.76 16.73 -29.20
CA GLY A 641 14.99 17.15 -30.57
C GLY A 641 13.70 17.44 -31.34
N ALA A 642 12.65 16.66 -31.08
CA ALA A 642 11.34 16.79 -31.73
C ALA A 642 10.43 17.88 -31.11
N GLU A 643 10.48 18.08 -29.79
CA GLU A 643 9.54 18.94 -29.04
C GLU A 643 9.42 20.34 -29.63
N ARG A 644 10.55 20.97 -29.99
CA ARG A 644 10.59 22.32 -30.56
C ARG A 644 9.92 22.50 -31.94
N PHE A 645 9.64 21.41 -32.66
CA PHE A 645 8.96 21.42 -33.96
C PHE A 645 7.46 21.12 -33.84
N VAL A 646 7.05 20.42 -32.78
CA VAL A 646 5.65 20.01 -32.53
C VAL A 646 4.94 20.92 -31.54
N PHE A 647 5.66 21.42 -30.52
CA PHE A 647 5.23 22.38 -29.50
C PHE A 647 6.11 23.64 -29.54
N PRO A 648 6.10 24.42 -30.64
CA PRO A 648 7.14 25.43 -30.89
C PRO A 648 7.22 26.54 -29.84
N ASN A 649 8.44 26.92 -29.43
CA ASN A 649 8.68 27.95 -28.41
C ASN A 649 8.22 29.36 -28.82
N ARG A 650 7.97 29.58 -30.12
CA ARG A 650 7.29 30.77 -30.66
C ARG A 650 6.14 30.26 -31.53
N PHE A 651 4.92 30.63 -31.20
CA PHE A 651 3.70 30.22 -31.89
C PHE A 651 2.89 31.45 -32.32
N THR A 652 1.97 31.29 -33.27
CA THR A 652 1.11 32.40 -33.75
C THR A 652 -0.32 32.27 -33.23
N LYS A 653 -0.76 31.05 -32.93
CA LYS A 653 -2.05 30.75 -32.31
C LYS A 653 -1.81 29.76 -31.18
N ILE A 654 -2.52 29.90 -30.07
CA ILE A 654 -2.38 28.95 -28.94
C ILE A 654 -2.84 27.53 -29.32
N THR A 655 -3.64 27.39 -30.39
CA THR A 655 -3.93 26.09 -31.02
C THR A 655 -2.69 25.35 -31.51
N ASP A 656 -1.60 26.04 -31.83
CA ASP A 656 -0.34 25.44 -32.27
C ASP A 656 0.36 24.64 -31.15
N LYS A 657 -0.14 24.76 -29.90
CA LYS A 657 0.30 24.06 -28.69
C LYS A 657 -0.62 22.92 -28.24
N ILE A 658 -1.80 22.78 -28.84
CA ILE A 658 -2.89 21.91 -28.38
C ILE A 658 -3.15 20.83 -29.44
N HIS A 659 -2.85 19.56 -29.12
CA HIS A 659 -3.00 18.45 -30.07
C HIS A 659 -3.95 17.36 -29.55
N ASP A 660 -4.53 16.59 -30.47
CA ASP A 660 -5.01 15.23 -30.22
C ASP A 660 -4.02 14.22 -30.87
N SER A 661 -4.27 12.91 -30.77
CA SER A 661 -3.38 11.92 -31.41
C SER A 661 -3.27 12.08 -32.94
N ARG A 662 -4.35 12.53 -33.61
CA ARG A 662 -4.37 12.69 -35.08
C ARG A 662 -3.59 13.92 -35.53
N SER A 663 -3.79 15.05 -34.86
CA SER A 663 -3.06 16.29 -35.14
C SER A 663 -1.60 16.21 -34.70
N LEU A 664 -1.30 15.50 -33.60
CA LEU A 664 0.07 15.19 -33.18
C LEU A 664 0.83 14.42 -34.28
N ARG A 665 0.29 13.28 -34.74
CA ARG A 665 0.93 12.49 -35.79
C ARG A 665 1.03 13.26 -37.11
N LYS A 666 0.03 14.07 -37.47
CA LYS A 666 0.11 14.98 -38.63
C LYS A 666 1.26 16.00 -38.46
N LYS A 667 1.40 16.61 -37.28
CA LYS A 667 2.44 17.63 -37.00
C LYS A 667 3.85 17.04 -37.03
N ILE A 668 3.99 15.77 -36.63
CA ILE A 668 5.23 15.00 -36.76
C ILE A 668 5.58 14.80 -38.24
N PHE A 669 4.63 14.36 -39.08
CA PHE A 669 4.86 14.22 -40.53
C PHE A 669 5.19 15.57 -41.22
N GLU A 670 4.48 16.65 -40.87
CA GLU A 670 4.76 18.02 -41.36
C GLU A 670 6.19 18.51 -41.04
N ASN A 671 6.91 17.86 -40.12
CA ASN A 671 8.25 18.25 -39.68
C ASN A 671 9.27 17.11 -39.72
N LEU A 672 8.95 15.99 -40.38
CA LEU A 672 9.67 14.72 -40.18
C LEU A 672 11.16 14.85 -40.52
N ASP A 673 11.50 15.45 -41.66
CA ASP A 673 12.89 15.65 -42.06
C ASP A 673 13.63 16.67 -41.20
N ASN A 674 12.95 17.69 -40.66
CA ASN A 674 13.54 18.64 -39.72
C ASN A 674 13.89 17.94 -38.39
N ILE A 675 13.03 17.03 -37.93
CA ILE A 675 13.24 16.24 -36.72
C ILE A 675 14.34 15.19 -36.95
N ARG A 676 14.28 14.43 -38.06
CA ARG A 676 15.31 13.48 -38.52
C ARG A 676 16.69 14.15 -38.61
N ASN A 677 16.78 15.35 -39.17
CA ASN A 677 18.03 16.09 -39.28
C ASN A 677 18.55 16.65 -37.94
N SER A 678 17.66 16.93 -36.99
CA SER A 678 18.03 17.40 -35.64
C SER A 678 18.47 16.30 -34.68
N VAL A 679 17.98 15.07 -34.85
CA VAL A 679 18.23 13.95 -33.93
C VAL A 679 19.21 12.96 -34.57
N ALA A 680 20.46 12.95 -34.10
CA ALA A 680 21.50 12.05 -34.62
C ALA A 680 21.09 10.56 -34.66
N HIS A 681 20.28 10.11 -33.68
CA HIS A 681 19.76 8.73 -33.61
C HIS A 681 18.69 8.37 -34.66
N LEU A 682 18.17 9.33 -35.43
CA LEU A 682 17.15 9.10 -36.48
C LEU A 682 17.72 9.22 -37.91
N LYS A 683 18.90 9.82 -38.08
CA LYS A 683 19.52 10.05 -39.41
C LYS A 683 19.80 8.78 -40.23
N GLY A 684 19.93 7.63 -39.57
CA GLY A 684 20.17 6.34 -40.23
C GLY A 684 18.89 5.59 -40.65
N GLU A 685 17.70 6.04 -40.23
CA GLU A 685 16.45 5.32 -40.47
C GLU A 685 15.70 5.90 -41.69
N LYS A 686 15.52 5.05 -42.71
CA LYS A 686 14.92 5.43 -44.00
C LYS A 686 13.40 5.24 -44.06
N ASP A 687 12.84 4.52 -43.10
CA ASP A 687 11.39 4.29 -42.97
C ASP A 687 10.74 5.46 -42.23
N ASP A 688 9.96 6.27 -42.96
CA ASP A 688 9.29 7.46 -42.44
C ASP A 688 8.21 7.13 -41.41
N ASP A 689 7.44 6.05 -41.59
CA ASP A 689 6.37 5.67 -40.65
C ASP A 689 6.96 5.16 -39.32
N LYS A 690 8.09 4.45 -39.39
CA LYS A 690 8.86 4.00 -38.22
C LYS A 690 9.58 5.15 -37.52
N VAL A 691 10.09 6.14 -38.26
CA VAL A 691 10.61 7.39 -37.70
C VAL A 691 9.49 8.18 -37.00
N ALA A 692 8.36 8.38 -37.66
CA ALA A 692 7.19 9.07 -37.11
C ALA A 692 6.68 8.38 -35.83
N SER A 693 6.52 7.06 -35.86
CA SER A 693 6.09 6.25 -34.69
C SER A 693 7.08 6.33 -33.53
N THR A 694 8.39 6.38 -33.82
CA THR A 694 9.44 6.54 -32.80
C THR A 694 9.42 7.94 -32.19
N ILE A 695 9.16 8.98 -32.98
CA ILE A 695 8.99 10.36 -32.53
C ILE A 695 7.70 10.50 -31.70
N GLU A 696 6.59 9.94 -32.15
CA GLU A 696 5.30 9.97 -31.44
C GLU A 696 5.42 9.30 -30.07
N TYR A 697 6.00 8.10 -30.01
CA TYR A 697 6.28 7.42 -28.74
C TYR A 697 7.19 8.26 -27.82
N ALA A 698 8.23 8.91 -28.34
CA ALA A 698 9.12 9.73 -27.52
C ALA A 698 8.45 11.01 -27.00
N LEU A 699 7.66 11.70 -27.83
CA LEU A 699 6.93 12.90 -27.44
C LEU A 699 5.85 12.59 -26.39
N LEU A 700 5.12 11.49 -26.53
CA LEU A 700 4.10 11.05 -25.57
C LEU A 700 4.67 10.73 -24.17
N GLN A 701 5.97 10.47 -24.04
CA GLN A 701 6.64 10.23 -22.75
C GLN A 701 7.05 11.54 -22.05
N ASN A 702 7.16 12.65 -22.79
CA ASN A 702 7.47 14.00 -22.30
C ASN A 702 6.26 14.97 -22.37
N SER A 703 5.08 14.49 -22.78
CA SER A 703 3.87 15.29 -22.93
C SER A 703 2.83 14.95 -21.86
N ALA A 704 2.09 15.96 -21.44
CA ALA A 704 0.84 15.81 -20.72
C ALA A 704 -0.24 15.22 -21.65
N MET A 705 -0.96 14.20 -21.19
CA MET A 705 -2.21 13.76 -21.82
C MET A 705 -3.35 13.97 -20.82
N ILE A 706 -4.30 14.83 -21.17
CA ILE A 706 -5.57 14.99 -20.48
C ILE A 706 -6.55 14.03 -21.15
N LEU A 707 -7.04 13.05 -20.40
CA LEU A 707 -8.15 12.18 -20.81
C LEU A 707 -9.47 12.85 -20.39
N ILE A 708 -10.46 12.83 -21.27
CA ILE A 708 -11.78 13.43 -21.05
C ILE A 708 -12.78 12.27 -20.88
N PRO A 709 -13.59 12.25 -19.81
CA PRO A 709 -14.61 11.20 -19.60
C PRO A 709 -15.56 11.05 -20.80
N ASP A 710 -15.81 9.82 -21.24
CA ASP A 710 -16.56 9.53 -22.48
C ASP A 710 -18.00 10.09 -22.47
N ASP A 711 -18.61 10.25 -21.29
CA ASP A 711 -19.94 10.87 -21.13
C ASP A 711 -19.93 12.40 -21.35
N LEU A 712 -18.77 13.03 -21.21
CA LEU A 712 -18.55 14.46 -21.42
C LEU A 712 -18.09 14.79 -22.86
N VAL A 713 -17.62 13.83 -23.65
CA VAL A 713 -17.12 14.04 -25.02
C VAL A 713 -18.27 14.19 -26.03
N PRO A 714 -18.48 15.35 -26.66
CA PRO A 714 -19.50 15.51 -27.69
C PRO A 714 -19.07 14.87 -29.01
N GLN A 715 -20.03 14.43 -29.82
CA GLN A 715 -19.78 13.80 -31.11
C GLN A 715 -18.94 14.72 -32.02
N GLY A 716 -17.74 14.26 -32.41
CA GLY A 716 -16.80 15.00 -33.24
C GLY A 716 -15.70 15.77 -32.48
N MET A 717 -15.72 15.79 -31.14
CA MET A 717 -14.60 16.26 -30.33
C MET A 717 -13.62 15.13 -29.99
N PRO A 718 -12.33 15.43 -29.74
CA PRO A 718 -11.37 14.43 -29.28
C PRO A 718 -11.62 14.04 -27.82
N GLY A 719 -11.47 12.74 -27.50
CA GLY A 719 -11.55 12.25 -26.11
C GLY A 719 -10.26 12.45 -25.29
N SER A 720 -9.21 12.98 -25.89
CA SER A 720 -7.98 13.36 -25.19
C SER A 720 -7.27 14.53 -25.84
N ILE A 721 -6.56 15.31 -25.02
CA ILE A 721 -5.75 16.46 -25.43
C ILE A 721 -4.32 16.30 -24.92
N ILE A 722 -3.36 16.66 -25.76
CA ILE A 722 -1.92 16.46 -25.58
C ILE A 722 -1.24 17.83 -25.60
N LEU A 723 -0.47 18.13 -24.54
CA LEU A 723 0.23 19.40 -24.30
C LEU A 723 1.68 19.10 -23.85
N SER A 724 2.66 19.96 -24.11
CA SER A 724 3.99 19.77 -23.49
C SER A 724 3.92 19.96 -21.98
N HIS A 725 4.65 19.13 -21.23
CA HIS A 725 4.90 19.33 -19.80
C HIS A 725 5.57 20.67 -19.48
N ASN A 726 6.31 21.26 -20.42
CA ASN A 726 7.00 22.54 -20.23
C ASN A 726 6.02 23.71 -20.37
N ASP A 727 5.10 23.65 -21.33
CA ASP A 727 4.04 24.65 -21.52
C ASP A 727 3.08 24.68 -20.32
N LEU A 728 2.67 23.52 -19.78
CA LEU A 728 1.83 23.46 -18.58
C LEU A 728 2.53 23.93 -17.28
N LYS A 729 3.87 23.99 -17.25
CA LYS A 729 4.60 24.56 -16.10
C LYS A 729 4.57 26.09 -16.11
N ALA A 730 4.50 26.72 -17.28
CA ALA A 730 4.50 28.17 -17.43
C ALA A 730 3.08 28.74 -17.16
N PRO A 731 2.86 29.53 -16.09
CA PRO A 731 1.52 30.05 -15.76
C PRO A 731 0.90 30.82 -16.93
N LEU A 732 1.65 31.76 -17.51
CA LEU A 732 1.22 32.57 -18.66
C LEU A 732 0.68 31.74 -19.85
N ILE A 733 1.26 30.56 -20.12
CA ILE A 733 0.81 29.70 -21.22
C ILE A 733 -0.45 28.91 -20.82
N ARG A 734 -0.55 28.45 -19.56
CA ARG A 734 -1.81 27.87 -19.04
C ARG A 734 -2.95 28.88 -19.09
N ASP A 735 -2.70 30.12 -18.71
CA ASP A 735 -3.70 31.19 -18.67
C ASP A 735 -4.20 31.49 -20.09
N GLN A 736 -3.29 31.58 -21.08
CA GLN A 736 -3.63 31.73 -22.50
C GLN A 736 -4.42 30.54 -23.08
N ILE A 737 -4.07 29.30 -22.72
CA ILE A 737 -4.85 28.11 -23.13
C ILE A 737 -6.24 28.14 -22.51
N SER A 738 -6.33 28.49 -21.22
CA SER A 738 -7.60 28.51 -20.47
C SER A 738 -8.51 29.64 -20.96
N GLU A 739 -7.96 30.82 -21.26
CA GLU A 739 -8.68 31.92 -21.90
C GLU A 739 -9.21 31.54 -23.30
N PHE A 740 -8.41 30.85 -24.12
CA PHE A 740 -8.87 30.33 -25.40
C PHE A 740 -10.02 29.33 -25.26
N LEU A 741 -9.93 28.38 -24.32
CA LEU A 741 -11.01 27.43 -24.04
C LEU A 741 -12.26 28.12 -23.47
N ARG A 742 -12.10 29.16 -22.63
CA ARG A 742 -13.19 30.03 -22.14
C ARG A 742 -13.88 30.76 -23.30
N ASN A 743 -13.10 31.24 -24.28
CA ASN A 743 -13.64 31.90 -25.47
C ASN A 743 -14.38 30.93 -26.41
N GLU A 744 -13.91 29.71 -26.60
CA GLU A 744 -14.68 28.67 -27.32
C GLU A 744 -15.94 28.25 -26.56
N ALA A 745 -15.90 28.11 -25.24
CA ALA A 745 -17.08 27.85 -24.41
C ALA A 745 -18.14 28.97 -24.56
N GLN A 746 -17.72 30.24 -24.59
CA GLN A 746 -18.63 31.37 -24.80
C GLN A 746 -19.25 31.37 -26.20
N LYS A 747 -18.48 31.06 -27.26
CA LYS A 747 -19.01 30.88 -28.64
C LYS A 747 -20.04 29.75 -28.73
N LYS A 748 -19.94 28.74 -27.86
CA LYS A 748 -20.81 27.56 -27.82
C LYS A 748 -21.81 27.55 -26.66
N LYS A 749 -22.04 28.69 -25.99
CA LYS A 749 -22.81 28.83 -24.73
C LYS A 749 -24.23 28.24 -24.70
N TYR A 750 -24.84 27.97 -25.86
CA TYR A 750 -26.18 27.37 -25.96
C TYR A 750 -26.16 25.82 -25.98
N ASP A 751 -25.03 25.20 -26.28
CA ASP A 751 -24.85 23.74 -26.22
C ASP A 751 -24.32 23.33 -24.84
N LYS A 752 -25.19 22.72 -24.03
CA LYS A 752 -24.88 22.27 -22.67
C LYS A 752 -23.83 21.15 -22.61
N LYS A 753 -23.62 20.37 -23.67
CA LYS A 753 -22.57 19.36 -23.74
C LYS A 753 -21.22 20.01 -24.06
N LEU A 754 -21.15 20.88 -25.06
CA LEU A 754 -19.92 21.62 -25.39
C LEU A 754 -19.47 22.52 -24.23
N VAL A 755 -20.38 23.21 -23.55
CA VAL A 755 -20.03 24.00 -22.35
C VAL A 755 -19.43 23.11 -21.26
N LYS A 756 -20.04 21.96 -20.93
CA LYS A 756 -19.47 21.00 -19.96
C LYS A 756 -18.07 20.53 -20.37
N TYR A 757 -17.89 20.15 -21.63
CA TYR A 757 -16.61 19.69 -22.20
C TYR A 757 -15.50 20.74 -22.03
N TYR A 758 -15.77 22.00 -22.40
CA TYR A 758 -14.79 23.07 -22.22
C TYR A 758 -14.58 23.43 -20.74
N THR A 759 -15.62 23.46 -19.90
CA THR A 759 -15.48 23.69 -18.45
C THR A 759 -14.63 22.61 -17.77
N PHE A 760 -14.77 21.34 -18.16
CA PHE A 760 -13.87 20.28 -17.68
C PHE A 760 -12.41 20.61 -18.01
N LEU A 761 -12.10 20.90 -19.28
CA LEU A 761 -10.74 21.21 -19.73
C LEU A 761 -10.14 22.46 -19.06
N ILE A 762 -10.93 23.52 -18.91
CA ILE A 762 -10.53 24.75 -18.19
C ILE A 762 -10.15 24.39 -16.75
N ASN A 763 -11.01 23.65 -16.04
CA ASN A 763 -10.75 23.23 -14.67
C ASN A 763 -9.51 22.32 -14.57
N THR A 764 -9.29 21.39 -15.51
CA THR A 764 -8.10 20.52 -15.51
C THR A 764 -6.80 21.32 -15.70
N ILE A 765 -6.82 22.40 -16.49
CA ILE A 765 -5.63 23.20 -16.77
C ILE A 765 -5.36 24.23 -15.66
N GLU A 766 -6.40 24.84 -15.10
CA GLU A 766 -6.28 25.84 -14.02
C GLU A 766 -6.00 25.21 -12.65
N VAL A 767 -6.62 24.07 -12.30
CA VAL A 767 -6.54 23.44 -10.96
C VAL A 767 -5.31 22.54 -10.80
N GLU A 768 -4.16 23.02 -11.28
CA GLU A 768 -2.80 22.46 -11.07
C GLU A 768 -2.59 20.95 -11.36
N TYR A 769 -3.39 20.33 -12.23
CA TYR A 769 -3.29 18.88 -12.52
C TYR A 769 -1.90 18.46 -13.06
N TYR A 770 -1.11 19.42 -13.55
CA TYR A 770 0.28 19.21 -13.98
C TYR A 770 1.21 18.63 -12.89
N LYS A 771 0.85 18.74 -11.61
CA LYS A 771 1.56 18.14 -10.48
C LYS A 771 1.29 16.63 -10.30
N TYR A 772 0.28 16.09 -10.98
CA TYR A 772 -0.17 14.70 -10.86
C TYR A 772 -0.11 13.90 -12.18
N LEU A 773 0.22 14.56 -13.30
CA LEU A 773 0.53 13.87 -14.54
C LEU A 773 1.75 12.94 -14.35
N PRO A 774 1.65 11.65 -14.68
CA PRO A 774 2.72 10.69 -14.43
C PRO A 774 3.89 10.90 -15.40
N SER A 775 4.95 11.56 -14.94
CA SER A 775 6.26 11.41 -15.56
C SER A 775 6.62 9.93 -15.53
N ARG A 776 6.73 9.29 -16.71
CA ARG A 776 7.05 7.87 -16.87
C ARG A 776 8.52 7.52 -16.59
N LYS A 777 9.10 8.12 -15.54
CA LYS A 777 10.41 7.79 -14.96
C LYS A 777 10.33 6.90 -13.71
N LYS A 778 9.20 6.22 -13.51
CA LYS A 778 9.01 5.18 -12.48
C LYS A 778 8.19 3.99 -13.01
N LYS A 779 8.87 3.09 -13.70
CA LYS A 779 8.89 1.68 -13.28
C LYS A 779 10.33 1.37 -12.88
#